data_AF-A0A3R7X8B8-F1
#
_entry.id   AF-A0A3R7X8B8-F1
#
_cell.length_a   1.000
_cell.length_b   1.000
_cell.length_c   1.000
_cell.angle_alpha   90.00
_cell.angle_beta   90.00
_cell.angle_gamma   90.00
#
_symmetry.space_group_name_H-M   'P 1'
#
loop_
_entity.id
_entity.type
_entity.pdbx_description
1 polymer ?
#
loop_
_entity_poly.entity_id
_entity_poly.type
_entity_poly.pdbx_seq_one_letter_code
_entity_poly.pdbx_strand_id
1 'polypeptide(L)'
;IKAKYDLEAYQIAQDLDKDQLTRQVDLLNDQVAKYEQKLVDALPSQQRLESLTQELKHAQGLNDKYMEQLQLLQQRLQRIEQEHELCDAKQSELTMASDQAEKLVQKLQQQLDDTTLQVTRLENALKATHYDKMSSANSVANLEAHVKVLTTELNQLKPKHAAVCQQLADESSNGKHWTKQRQALETELAALQSKVLWLVADRDRVVRTLQTNLDSATLECQAVARQLHQQSLANESQRSIDVQAQHASVHSEERVMLRRDNDALQVRVRRLELLRNELDVALRDAQAQGTSWKHQVDHLQDQMTETLHDLAKANAQLNQVKMEVVHLQQDKTQLETQVADARREIEKLSHVAPHDIFQVVPIFNRGSAMSSATLGCCLGVALVVDDIHKGCNLAFRYPAPQSDSHVSAFHRLSSALVAKLFRPKNVLCNQTFQLVIDDLRFISHPVTINVPTSATNPTPSTTATTSTNGGGTGRRDTSMFNVIFALDDSKLDGILAPSSSRTSSSSSSHRDQKVHAFAQVASQLAHALMHEEARVGFVTTEVRELLHIRDEIAQNERQLALHSSDNNSNGGNGNNGDKDTQGDVDVDPQTLIDVALGKSILANDLKAIYHGLEEDGAVHVLLNRWVQLSLTLDDATTVHITSMRPYHTLLLLHDNDKVLDALPADASPQLRLLIDAHNPLRDFQELMLETGLPLKQLFRLAAHLVYWGVAKVIEAITMYNVYQVSPAATNVHSQSATALEFRRKFTFMELSEVLATFNGKSRLSAFMTTLNPQRKLEYVHMLVSN
;
A
#
# COMPACT_ATOMS: atom_id res chain seq x y z
N ILE A 1 13.55 16.40 75.06
CA ILE A 1 12.48 17.09 74.29
C ILE A 1 12.65 16.84 72.80
N LYS A 2 13.60 17.48 72.08
CA LYS A 2 13.76 17.32 70.61
C LYS A 2 13.73 15.86 70.15
N ALA A 3 14.62 15.02 70.67
CA ALA A 3 14.69 13.58 70.33
C ALA A 3 13.41 12.76 70.63
N LYS A 4 12.46 13.27 71.44
CA LYS A 4 11.14 12.65 71.61
C LYS A 4 10.22 12.98 70.43
N TYR A 5 10.19 14.23 70.01
CA TYR A 5 9.46 14.65 68.81
C TYR A 5 10.07 14.08 67.53
N ASP A 6 11.40 13.97 67.45
CA ASP A 6 12.08 13.33 66.31
C ASP A 6 11.68 11.83 66.21
N LEU A 7 11.54 11.14 67.35
CA LEU A 7 11.07 9.75 67.41
C LEU A 7 9.57 9.60 67.11
N GLU A 8 8.73 10.50 67.65
CA GLU A 8 7.29 10.52 67.38
C GLU A 8 7.00 10.81 65.90
N ALA A 9 7.75 11.71 65.27
CA ALA A 9 7.66 11.99 63.83
C ALA A 9 8.10 10.79 62.97
N TYR A 10 9.17 10.08 63.37
CA TYR A 10 9.63 8.86 62.69
C TYR A 10 8.58 7.75 62.79
N GLN A 11 7.97 7.56 63.96
CA GLN A 11 6.91 6.58 64.17
C GLN A 11 5.67 6.88 63.28
N ILE A 12 5.23 8.14 63.26
CA ILE A 12 4.11 8.60 62.41
C ILE A 12 4.41 8.38 60.92
N ALA A 13 5.64 8.61 60.46
CA ALA A 13 6.03 8.33 59.08
C ALA A 13 5.98 6.82 58.76
N GLN A 14 6.50 5.98 59.66
CA GLN A 14 6.48 4.53 59.48
C GLN A 14 5.06 3.95 59.48
N ASP A 15 4.17 4.47 60.32
CA ASP A 15 2.76 4.08 60.34
C ASP A 15 2.01 4.58 59.09
N LEU A 16 2.36 5.76 58.54
CA LEU A 16 1.80 6.28 57.28
C LEU A 16 2.23 5.44 56.06
N ASP A 17 3.48 5.00 55.99
CA ASP A 17 3.97 4.12 54.92
C ASP A 17 3.30 2.73 54.98
N LYS A 18 3.10 2.20 56.19
CA LYS A 18 2.34 0.96 56.43
C LYS A 18 0.88 1.08 56.01
N ASP A 19 0.25 2.22 56.27
CA ASP A 19 -1.13 2.50 55.83
C ASP A 19 -1.23 2.58 54.30
N GLN A 20 -0.25 3.20 53.62
CA GLN A 20 -0.17 3.24 52.17
C GLN A 20 -0.01 1.84 51.56
N LEU A 21 0.91 1.03 52.10
CA LEU A 21 1.13 -0.35 51.66
C LEU A 21 -0.11 -1.23 51.87
N THR A 22 -0.80 -1.08 53.01
CA THR A 22 -2.07 -1.79 53.27
C THR A 22 -3.11 -1.47 52.21
N ARG A 23 -3.35 -0.17 51.93
CA ARG A 23 -4.30 0.27 50.89
C ARG A 23 -3.92 -0.20 49.49
N GLN A 24 -2.62 -0.32 49.19
CA GLN A 24 -2.15 -0.86 47.91
C GLN A 24 -2.41 -2.36 47.79
N VAL A 25 -2.21 -3.13 48.87
CA VAL A 25 -2.56 -4.56 48.94
C VAL A 25 -4.07 -4.76 48.82
N ASP A 26 -4.87 -3.96 49.51
CA ASP A 26 -6.34 -4.01 49.41
C ASP A 26 -6.79 -3.73 47.97
N LEU A 27 -6.27 -2.68 47.32
CA LEU A 27 -6.57 -2.35 45.92
C LEU A 27 -6.17 -3.47 44.95
N LEU A 28 -5.09 -4.20 45.22
CA LEU A 28 -4.66 -5.34 44.40
C LEU A 28 -5.58 -6.56 44.61
N ASN A 29 -5.94 -6.88 45.85
CA ASN A 29 -6.92 -7.94 46.16
C ASN A 29 -8.28 -7.63 45.50
N ASP A 30 -8.70 -6.38 45.58
CA ASP A 30 -9.95 -5.87 45.02
C ASP A 30 -9.92 -5.84 43.47
N GLN A 31 -8.73 -5.84 42.84
CA GLN A 31 -8.56 -6.09 41.41
C GLN A 31 -8.57 -7.59 41.08
N VAL A 32 -7.86 -8.43 41.85
CA VAL A 32 -7.83 -9.89 41.67
C VAL A 32 -9.25 -10.46 41.70
N ALA A 33 -10.04 -10.15 42.73
CA ALA A 33 -11.44 -10.59 42.83
C ALA A 33 -12.30 -10.14 41.62
N LYS A 34 -12.05 -8.95 41.05
CA LYS A 34 -12.72 -8.46 39.83
C LYS A 34 -12.26 -9.18 38.56
N TYR A 35 -11.05 -9.73 38.52
CA TYR A 35 -10.59 -10.57 37.41
C TYR A 35 -11.07 -12.03 37.55
N GLU A 36 -11.09 -12.58 38.77
CA GLU A 36 -11.64 -13.91 39.06
C GLU A 36 -13.12 -13.98 38.73
N GLN A 37 -13.93 -12.99 39.14
CA GLN A 37 -15.35 -12.93 38.78
C GLN A 37 -15.54 -12.87 37.26
N LYS A 38 -14.76 -12.06 36.54
CA LYS A 38 -14.81 -12.00 35.06
C LYS A 38 -14.43 -13.32 34.39
N LEU A 39 -13.53 -14.09 35.00
CA LEU A 39 -13.15 -15.42 34.50
C LEU A 39 -14.30 -16.42 34.68
N VAL A 40 -15.00 -16.37 35.82
CA VAL A 40 -16.20 -17.18 36.09
C VAL A 40 -17.36 -16.78 35.16
N ASP A 41 -17.60 -15.49 34.97
CA ASP A 41 -18.64 -14.96 34.07
C ASP A 41 -18.38 -15.34 32.59
N ALA A 42 -17.11 -15.44 32.19
CA ALA A 42 -16.72 -15.85 30.84
C ALA A 42 -16.83 -17.37 30.61
N LEU A 43 -16.69 -18.19 31.64
CA LEU A 43 -16.67 -19.66 31.56
C LEU A 43 -17.83 -20.30 30.75
N PRO A 44 -19.12 -19.93 30.94
CA PRO A 44 -20.21 -20.50 30.12
C PRO A 44 -20.14 -20.08 28.65
N SER A 45 -19.55 -18.92 28.33
CA SER A 45 -19.35 -18.51 26.93
C SER A 45 -18.27 -19.34 26.24
N GLN A 46 -17.20 -19.70 26.97
CA GLN A 46 -16.18 -20.63 26.49
C GLN A 46 -16.76 -22.03 26.25
N GLN A 47 -17.56 -22.56 27.18
CA GLN A 47 -18.23 -23.87 27.00
C GLN A 47 -19.16 -23.89 25.77
N ARG A 48 -19.90 -22.80 25.50
CA ARG A 48 -20.74 -22.68 24.30
C ARG A 48 -19.89 -22.64 23.02
N LEU A 49 -18.74 -21.96 23.03
CA LEU A 49 -17.79 -21.96 21.91
C LEU A 49 -17.14 -23.34 21.67
N GLU A 50 -16.79 -24.07 22.73
CA GLU A 50 -16.26 -25.43 22.64
C GLU A 50 -17.29 -26.41 22.05
N SER A 51 -18.57 -26.33 22.46
CA SER A 51 -19.67 -27.12 21.87
C SER A 51 -19.84 -26.82 20.38
N LEU A 52 -19.93 -25.54 20.00
CA LEU A 52 -20.05 -25.12 18.60
C LEU A 52 -18.82 -25.54 17.77
N THR A 53 -17.63 -25.57 18.36
CA THR A 53 -16.40 -26.05 17.69
C THR A 53 -16.43 -27.57 17.46
N GLN A 54 -17.05 -28.35 18.36
CA GLN A 54 -17.24 -29.79 18.17
C GLN A 54 -18.31 -30.07 17.11
N GLU A 55 -19.44 -29.35 17.14
CA GLU A 55 -20.50 -29.44 16.12
C GLU A 55 -19.98 -29.09 14.72
N LEU A 56 -19.19 -28.01 14.60
CA LEU A 56 -18.58 -27.58 13.34
C LEU A 56 -17.60 -28.63 12.79
N LYS A 57 -16.76 -29.23 13.64
CA LYS A 57 -15.88 -30.35 13.24
C LYS A 57 -16.66 -31.58 12.81
N HIS A 58 -17.79 -31.88 13.46
CA HIS A 58 -18.67 -32.99 13.07
C HIS A 58 -19.33 -32.72 11.71
N ALA A 59 -19.82 -31.51 11.47
CA ALA A 59 -20.40 -31.10 10.20
C ALA A 59 -19.37 -31.13 9.05
N GLN A 60 -18.13 -30.69 9.28
CA GLN A 60 -17.02 -30.82 8.33
C GLN A 60 -16.79 -32.30 7.95
N GLY A 61 -16.58 -33.17 8.94
CA GLY A 61 -16.35 -34.61 8.71
C GLY A 61 -17.55 -35.40 8.17
N LEU A 62 -18.74 -34.78 8.08
CA LEU A 62 -19.88 -35.28 7.31
C LEU A 62 -19.84 -34.75 5.87
N ASN A 63 -19.58 -33.46 5.69
CA ASN A 63 -19.45 -32.83 4.37
C ASN A 63 -18.34 -33.48 3.52
N ASP A 64 -17.19 -33.82 4.12
CA ASP A 64 -16.10 -34.52 3.44
C ASP A 64 -16.56 -35.88 2.88
N LYS A 65 -17.30 -36.66 3.69
CA LYS A 65 -17.88 -37.95 3.26
C LYS A 65 -18.93 -37.80 2.16
N TYR A 66 -19.71 -36.72 2.18
CA TYR A 66 -20.64 -36.42 1.10
C TYR A 66 -19.92 -36.01 -0.19
N MET A 67 -18.78 -35.32 -0.09
CA MET A 67 -17.91 -35.01 -1.25
C MET A 67 -17.27 -36.28 -1.84
N GLU A 68 -16.75 -37.19 -1.02
CA GLU A 68 -16.25 -38.50 -1.46
C GLU A 68 -17.35 -39.30 -2.18
N GLN A 69 -18.57 -39.35 -1.62
CA GLN A 69 -19.71 -40.03 -2.24
C GLN A 69 -20.15 -39.37 -3.55
N LEU A 70 -20.15 -38.03 -3.63
CA LEU A 70 -20.44 -37.29 -4.86
C LEU A 70 -19.42 -37.63 -5.96
N GLN A 71 -18.13 -37.60 -5.63
CA GLN A 71 -17.04 -37.89 -6.57
C GLN A 71 -17.11 -39.35 -7.09
N LEU A 72 -17.41 -40.31 -6.20
CA LEU A 72 -17.61 -41.71 -6.59
C LEU A 72 -18.84 -41.90 -7.50
N LEU A 73 -19.95 -41.18 -7.23
CA LEU A 73 -21.13 -41.21 -8.09
C LEU A 73 -20.88 -40.56 -9.46
N GLN A 74 -20.15 -39.45 -9.51
CA GLN A 74 -19.73 -38.80 -10.76
C GLN A 74 -18.84 -39.73 -11.60
N GLN A 75 -17.86 -40.40 -10.98
CA GLN A 75 -17.01 -41.37 -11.68
C GLN A 75 -17.79 -42.59 -12.19
N ARG A 76 -18.83 -43.03 -11.46
CA ARG A 76 -19.73 -44.11 -11.93
C ARG A 76 -20.64 -43.64 -13.07
N LEU A 77 -21.17 -42.41 -13.02
CA LEU A 77 -21.95 -41.82 -14.11
C LEU A 77 -21.13 -41.77 -15.40
N GLN A 78 -19.93 -41.18 -15.33
CA GLN A 78 -19.03 -41.03 -16.48
C GLN A 78 -18.68 -42.37 -17.15
N ARG A 79 -18.57 -43.45 -16.36
CA ARG A 79 -18.37 -44.81 -16.90
C ARG A 79 -19.62 -45.31 -17.64
N ILE A 80 -20.80 -45.13 -17.07
CA ILE A 80 -22.07 -45.54 -17.70
C ILE A 80 -22.30 -44.76 -19.01
N GLU A 81 -21.94 -43.48 -19.04
CA GLU A 81 -21.98 -42.65 -20.27
C GLU A 81 -21.05 -43.22 -21.35
N GLN A 82 -19.79 -43.56 -21.01
CA GLN A 82 -18.84 -44.21 -21.94
C GLN A 82 -19.29 -45.61 -22.40
N GLU A 83 -19.88 -46.41 -21.50
CA GLU A 83 -20.45 -47.72 -21.84
C GLU A 83 -21.66 -47.57 -22.78
N HIS A 84 -22.46 -46.50 -22.62
CA HIS A 84 -23.60 -46.19 -23.48
C HIS A 84 -23.18 -45.67 -24.87
N GLU A 85 -22.20 -44.77 -24.95
CA GLU A 85 -21.60 -44.33 -26.24
C GLU A 85 -21.07 -45.53 -27.05
N LEU A 86 -20.38 -46.46 -26.40
CA LEU A 86 -19.87 -47.69 -27.03
C LEU A 86 -21.01 -48.62 -27.48
N CYS A 87 -22.11 -48.68 -26.73
CA CYS A 87 -23.30 -49.42 -27.15
C CYS A 87 -23.99 -48.79 -28.37
N ASP A 88 -24.14 -47.46 -28.41
CA ASP A 88 -24.76 -46.76 -29.56
C ASP A 88 -23.90 -46.85 -30.82
N ALA A 89 -22.57 -46.74 -30.70
CA ALA A 89 -21.65 -46.98 -31.80
C ALA A 89 -21.81 -48.40 -32.37
N LYS A 90 -21.84 -49.42 -31.51
CA LYS A 90 -22.02 -50.82 -31.91
C LYS A 90 -23.42 -51.11 -32.46
N GLN A 91 -24.45 -50.41 -31.97
CA GLN A 91 -25.80 -50.50 -32.54
C GLN A 91 -25.85 -49.86 -33.94
N SER A 92 -25.09 -48.79 -34.19
CA SER A 92 -24.94 -48.20 -35.53
C SER A 92 -24.20 -49.12 -36.51
N GLU A 93 -23.14 -49.81 -36.07
CA GLU A 93 -22.48 -50.85 -36.88
C GLU A 93 -23.45 -51.97 -37.27
N LEU A 94 -24.25 -52.46 -36.31
CA LEU A 94 -25.26 -53.49 -36.54
C LEU A 94 -26.37 -53.04 -37.50
N THR A 95 -26.87 -51.81 -37.41
CA THR A 95 -27.85 -51.31 -38.39
C THR A 95 -27.23 -51.18 -39.78
N MET A 96 -25.99 -50.67 -39.90
CA MET A 96 -25.28 -50.59 -41.17
C MET A 96 -24.98 -51.96 -41.81
N ALA A 97 -24.79 -53.00 -41.00
CA ALA A 97 -24.66 -54.38 -41.47
C ALA A 97 -26.01 -54.96 -41.95
N SER A 98 -27.09 -54.77 -41.17
CA SER A 98 -28.46 -55.16 -41.55
C SER A 98 -28.89 -54.49 -42.86
N ASP A 99 -28.63 -53.20 -43.01
CA ASP A 99 -28.88 -52.41 -44.20
C ASP A 99 -28.16 -52.94 -45.45
N GLN A 100 -26.99 -53.55 -45.29
CA GLN A 100 -26.25 -54.19 -46.38
C GLN A 100 -26.79 -55.59 -46.68
N ALA A 101 -27.15 -56.36 -45.66
CA ALA A 101 -27.79 -57.66 -45.81
C ALA A 101 -29.14 -57.56 -46.54
N GLU A 102 -29.99 -56.61 -46.18
CA GLU A 102 -31.27 -56.38 -46.88
C GLU A 102 -31.08 -56.02 -48.36
N LYS A 103 -30.11 -55.15 -48.68
CA LYS A 103 -29.79 -54.78 -50.07
C LYS A 103 -29.26 -55.97 -50.87
N LEU A 104 -28.51 -56.88 -50.23
CA LEU A 104 -28.08 -58.15 -50.86
C LEU A 104 -29.24 -59.12 -51.06
N VAL A 105 -30.15 -59.24 -50.09
CA VAL A 105 -31.37 -60.08 -50.20
C VAL A 105 -32.28 -59.58 -51.31
N GLN A 106 -32.54 -58.27 -51.40
CA GLN A 106 -33.32 -57.67 -52.49
C GLN A 106 -32.68 -57.96 -53.87
N LYS A 107 -31.36 -57.84 -53.99
CA LYS A 107 -30.64 -58.14 -55.23
C LYS A 107 -30.72 -59.61 -55.62
N LEU A 108 -30.58 -60.53 -54.66
CA LEU A 108 -30.71 -61.97 -54.89
C LEU A 108 -32.15 -62.37 -55.23
N GLN A 109 -33.15 -61.74 -54.61
CA GLN A 109 -34.57 -61.94 -54.93
C GLN A 109 -34.88 -61.48 -56.35
N GLN A 110 -34.39 -60.30 -56.76
CA GLN A 110 -34.57 -59.83 -58.14
C GLN A 110 -33.92 -60.77 -59.17
N GLN A 111 -32.73 -61.32 -58.89
CA GLN A 111 -32.12 -62.35 -59.74
C GLN A 111 -32.92 -63.66 -59.78
N LEU A 112 -33.57 -64.05 -58.67
CA LEU A 112 -34.47 -65.20 -58.62
C LEU A 112 -35.76 -64.97 -59.44
N ASP A 113 -36.31 -63.77 -59.38
CA ASP A 113 -37.50 -63.38 -60.14
C ASP A 113 -37.21 -63.30 -61.65
N ASP A 114 -36.09 -62.68 -62.04
CA ASP A 114 -35.63 -62.62 -63.44
C ASP A 114 -35.36 -64.02 -64.02
N THR A 115 -34.69 -64.91 -63.27
CA THR A 115 -34.44 -66.28 -63.71
C THR A 115 -35.73 -67.12 -63.77
N THR A 116 -36.66 -66.93 -62.85
CA THR A 116 -37.99 -67.56 -62.89
C THR A 116 -38.82 -67.07 -64.09
N LEU A 117 -38.75 -65.77 -64.41
CA LEU A 117 -39.36 -65.19 -65.61
C LEU A 117 -38.71 -65.76 -66.89
N GLN A 118 -37.40 -66.01 -66.88
CA GLN A 118 -36.70 -66.64 -68.01
C GLN A 118 -37.10 -68.12 -68.16
N VAL A 119 -37.21 -68.89 -67.07
CA VAL A 119 -37.71 -70.28 -67.11
C VAL A 119 -39.13 -70.34 -67.67
N THR A 120 -40.05 -69.52 -67.18
CA THR A 120 -41.44 -69.51 -67.67
C THR A 120 -41.56 -69.05 -69.14
N ARG A 121 -40.71 -68.13 -69.60
CA ARG A 121 -40.57 -67.80 -71.03
C ARG A 121 -40.09 -69.00 -71.84
N LEU A 122 -39.08 -69.74 -71.37
CA LEU A 122 -38.56 -70.93 -72.04
C LEU A 122 -39.57 -72.08 -72.06
N GLU A 123 -40.32 -72.30 -70.98
CA GLU A 123 -41.42 -73.27 -70.96
C GLU A 123 -42.52 -72.93 -71.97
N ASN A 124 -42.87 -71.64 -72.11
CA ASN A 124 -43.90 -71.22 -73.05
C ASN A 124 -43.41 -71.30 -74.50
N ALA A 125 -42.11 -71.03 -74.75
CA ALA A 125 -41.48 -71.34 -76.03
C ALA A 125 -41.47 -72.85 -76.31
N LEU A 126 -41.16 -73.69 -75.31
CA LEU A 126 -41.21 -75.16 -75.41
C LEU A 126 -42.61 -75.64 -75.82
N LYS A 127 -43.65 -75.16 -75.12
CA LYS A 127 -45.07 -75.44 -75.41
C LYS A 127 -45.46 -75.01 -76.84
N ALA A 128 -44.95 -73.87 -77.32
CA ALA A 128 -45.15 -73.43 -78.71
C ALA A 128 -44.43 -74.32 -79.73
N THR A 129 -43.17 -74.68 -79.49
CA THR A 129 -42.39 -75.57 -80.38
C THR A 129 -42.89 -77.01 -80.44
N HIS A 130 -43.76 -77.44 -79.50
CA HIS A 130 -44.36 -78.76 -79.50
C HIS A 130 -45.23 -79.03 -80.75
N TYR A 131 -45.70 -77.96 -81.42
CA TYR A 131 -46.50 -78.06 -82.65
C TYR A 131 -45.69 -78.36 -83.92
N ASP A 132 -44.35 -78.30 -83.90
CA ASP A 132 -43.54 -78.54 -85.10
C ASP A 132 -42.52 -79.68 -84.92
N LYS A 133 -42.59 -80.68 -85.81
CA LYS A 133 -41.93 -81.98 -85.65
C LYS A 133 -40.79 -82.17 -86.65
N MET A 134 -39.59 -81.76 -86.24
CA MET A 134 -38.29 -82.43 -86.51
C MET A 134 -37.12 -81.65 -85.88
N SER A 135 -37.17 -80.32 -85.89
CA SER A 135 -36.11 -79.45 -85.31
C SER A 135 -36.11 -79.44 -83.77
N SER A 136 -37.24 -79.79 -83.16
CA SER A 136 -37.52 -79.65 -81.73
C SER A 136 -36.60 -80.49 -80.82
N ALA A 137 -36.19 -81.70 -81.22
CA ALA A 137 -35.50 -82.65 -80.32
C ALA A 137 -34.17 -82.11 -79.73
N ASN A 138 -33.28 -81.54 -80.55
CA ASN A 138 -32.01 -80.97 -80.05
C ASN A 138 -32.22 -79.69 -79.22
N SER A 139 -33.23 -78.88 -79.57
CA SER A 139 -33.58 -77.68 -78.81
C SER A 139 -34.11 -78.04 -77.42
N VAL A 140 -35.02 -79.02 -77.35
CA VAL A 140 -35.55 -79.60 -76.10
C VAL A 140 -34.41 -80.13 -75.22
N ALA A 141 -33.51 -80.95 -75.78
CA ALA A 141 -32.38 -81.52 -75.01
C ALA A 141 -31.45 -80.44 -74.43
N ASN A 142 -31.16 -79.38 -75.19
CA ASN A 142 -30.32 -78.27 -74.71
C ASN A 142 -31.04 -77.41 -73.65
N LEU A 143 -32.34 -77.14 -73.85
CA LEU A 143 -33.16 -76.41 -72.87
C LEU A 143 -33.35 -77.22 -71.58
N GLU A 144 -33.54 -78.53 -71.66
CA GLU A 144 -33.54 -79.42 -70.48
C GLU A 144 -32.23 -79.38 -69.72
N ALA A 145 -31.08 -79.30 -70.41
CA ALA A 145 -29.77 -79.16 -69.76
C ALA A 145 -29.68 -77.82 -69.01
N HIS A 146 -30.09 -76.71 -69.62
CA HIS A 146 -30.15 -75.41 -68.95
C HIS A 146 -31.12 -75.39 -67.75
N VAL A 147 -32.32 -75.98 -67.88
CA VAL A 147 -33.27 -76.10 -66.77
C VAL A 147 -32.70 -76.96 -65.63
N LYS A 148 -31.97 -78.04 -65.93
CA LYS A 148 -31.26 -78.85 -64.93
C LYS A 148 -30.17 -78.04 -64.22
N VAL A 149 -29.35 -77.25 -64.93
CA VAL A 149 -28.34 -76.37 -64.32
C VAL A 149 -28.99 -75.34 -63.40
N LEU A 150 -29.98 -74.56 -63.88
CA LEU A 150 -30.71 -73.58 -63.08
C LEU A 150 -31.38 -74.22 -61.84
N THR A 151 -31.90 -75.46 -61.98
CA THR A 151 -32.45 -76.22 -60.84
C THR A 151 -31.37 -76.59 -59.81
N THR A 152 -30.16 -76.93 -60.23
CA THR A 152 -29.04 -77.17 -59.30
C THR A 152 -28.55 -75.90 -58.62
N GLU A 153 -28.52 -74.76 -59.31
CA GLU A 153 -28.16 -73.46 -58.72
C GLU A 153 -29.22 -73.00 -57.71
N LEU A 154 -30.51 -73.10 -58.06
CA LEU A 154 -31.63 -72.84 -57.16
C LEU A 154 -31.57 -73.71 -55.88
N ASN A 155 -31.21 -74.98 -56.00
CA ASN A 155 -31.06 -75.88 -54.86
C ASN A 155 -29.79 -75.61 -54.03
N GLN A 156 -28.77 -74.93 -54.58
CA GLN A 156 -27.63 -74.41 -53.82
C GLN A 156 -27.90 -73.05 -53.17
N LEU A 157 -28.83 -72.25 -53.70
CA LEU A 157 -29.23 -70.96 -53.15
C LEU A 157 -30.17 -71.09 -51.94
N LYS A 158 -31.13 -72.02 -51.96
CA LYS A 158 -32.06 -72.30 -50.85
C LYS A 158 -31.39 -72.43 -49.46
N PRO A 159 -30.35 -73.27 -49.25
CA PRO A 159 -29.71 -73.39 -47.94
C PRO A 159 -28.94 -72.12 -47.53
N LYS A 160 -28.41 -71.34 -48.48
CA LYS A 160 -27.74 -70.06 -48.19
C LYS A 160 -28.76 -69.01 -47.73
N HIS A 161 -29.93 -68.93 -48.38
CA HIS A 161 -31.03 -68.08 -47.94
C HIS A 161 -31.51 -68.48 -46.54
N ALA A 162 -31.70 -69.78 -46.27
CA ALA A 162 -32.09 -70.26 -44.95
C ALA A 162 -31.07 -69.91 -43.84
N ALA A 163 -29.77 -69.98 -44.12
CA ALA A 163 -28.72 -69.57 -43.19
C ALA A 163 -28.76 -68.06 -42.89
N VAL A 164 -28.96 -67.21 -43.90
CA VAL A 164 -29.11 -65.75 -43.71
C VAL A 164 -30.36 -65.43 -42.89
N CYS A 165 -31.49 -66.10 -43.12
CA CYS A 165 -32.68 -65.95 -42.29
C CYS A 165 -32.45 -66.33 -40.82
N GLN A 166 -31.65 -67.35 -40.55
CA GLN A 166 -31.30 -67.74 -39.18
C GLN A 166 -30.40 -66.68 -38.53
N GLN A 167 -29.36 -66.19 -39.23
CA GLN A 167 -28.50 -65.12 -38.72
C GLN A 167 -29.30 -63.85 -38.38
N LEU A 168 -30.24 -63.45 -39.24
CA LEU A 168 -31.12 -62.30 -38.99
C LEU A 168 -32.04 -62.51 -37.77
N ALA A 169 -32.48 -63.76 -37.50
CA ALA A 169 -33.26 -64.09 -36.31
C ALA A 169 -32.42 -64.05 -35.03
N ASP A 170 -31.18 -64.55 -35.09
CA ASP A 170 -30.22 -64.53 -33.98
C ASP A 170 -29.79 -63.09 -33.64
N GLU A 171 -29.50 -62.26 -34.66
CA GLU A 171 -29.23 -60.82 -34.49
C GLU A 171 -30.44 -60.06 -33.95
N SER A 172 -31.66 -60.36 -34.41
CA SER A 172 -32.89 -59.82 -33.84
C SER A 172 -33.10 -60.22 -32.37
N SER A 173 -32.58 -61.37 -31.94
CA SER A 173 -32.59 -61.79 -30.53
C SER A 173 -31.57 -61.00 -29.70
N ASN A 174 -30.37 -60.74 -30.25
CA ASN A 174 -29.36 -59.87 -29.63
C ASN A 174 -29.85 -58.41 -29.51
N GLY A 175 -30.51 -57.86 -30.52
CA GLY A 175 -31.12 -56.53 -30.42
C GLY A 175 -32.14 -56.42 -29.28
N LYS A 176 -32.91 -57.49 -29.02
CA LYS A 176 -33.85 -57.60 -27.89
C LYS A 176 -33.16 -57.81 -26.53
N HIS A 177 -31.89 -58.23 -26.52
CA HIS A 177 -31.06 -58.25 -25.31
C HIS A 177 -30.53 -56.85 -25.00
N TRP A 178 -29.86 -56.20 -25.97
CA TRP A 178 -29.24 -54.88 -25.77
C TRP A 178 -30.26 -53.80 -25.42
N THR A 179 -31.45 -53.80 -26.05
CA THR A 179 -32.54 -52.88 -25.70
C THR A 179 -33.05 -53.05 -24.27
N LYS A 180 -33.13 -54.28 -23.74
CA LYS A 180 -33.47 -54.52 -22.32
C LYS A 180 -32.36 -54.04 -21.39
N GLN A 181 -31.09 -54.24 -21.75
CA GLN A 181 -29.96 -53.78 -20.93
C GLN A 181 -29.88 -52.26 -20.91
N ARG A 182 -30.14 -51.59 -22.04
CA ARG A 182 -30.30 -50.13 -22.14
C ARG A 182 -31.41 -49.63 -21.20
N GLN A 183 -32.60 -50.22 -21.30
CA GLN A 183 -33.75 -49.85 -20.47
C GLN A 183 -33.49 -50.05 -18.96
N ALA A 184 -32.73 -51.10 -18.59
CA ALA A 184 -32.31 -51.30 -17.20
C ALA A 184 -31.38 -50.17 -16.71
N LEU A 185 -30.36 -49.80 -17.50
CA LEU A 185 -29.44 -48.70 -17.20
C LEU A 185 -30.18 -47.35 -17.12
N GLU A 186 -31.13 -47.09 -18.01
CA GLU A 186 -32.00 -45.90 -17.96
C GLU A 186 -32.79 -45.83 -16.64
N THR A 187 -33.30 -46.97 -16.13
CA THR A 187 -33.97 -47.00 -14.81
C THR A 187 -33.02 -46.84 -13.62
N GLU A 188 -31.79 -47.35 -13.66
CA GLU A 188 -30.78 -47.05 -12.63
C GLU A 188 -30.42 -45.56 -12.64
N LEU A 189 -30.23 -44.97 -13.82
CA LEU A 189 -29.86 -43.56 -13.99
C LEU A 189 -30.96 -42.63 -13.45
N ALA A 190 -32.23 -42.89 -13.77
CA ALA A 190 -33.37 -42.15 -13.21
C ALA A 190 -33.48 -42.26 -11.67
N ALA A 191 -33.18 -43.44 -11.11
CA ALA A 191 -33.15 -43.65 -9.66
C ALA A 191 -31.99 -42.89 -8.99
N LEU A 192 -30.81 -42.86 -9.62
CA LEU A 192 -29.65 -42.10 -9.14
C LEU A 192 -29.88 -40.59 -9.21
N GLN A 193 -30.43 -40.07 -10.31
CA GLN A 193 -30.85 -38.66 -10.44
C GLN A 193 -31.82 -38.27 -9.33
N SER A 194 -32.86 -39.07 -9.09
CA SER A 194 -33.84 -38.85 -8.02
C SER A 194 -33.18 -38.80 -6.63
N LYS A 195 -32.18 -39.67 -6.38
CA LYS A 195 -31.44 -39.70 -5.11
C LYS A 195 -30.51 -38.49 -4.93
N VAL A 196 -29.85 -38.02 -5.99
CA VAL A 196 -29.05 -36.79 -5.96
C VAL A 196 -29.93 -35.58 -5.68
N LEU A 197 -31.09 -35.48 -6.33
CA LEU A 197 -32.05 -34.37 -6.14
C LEU A 197 -32.56 -34.32 -4.69
N TRP A 198 -32.83 -35.47 -4.07
CA TRP A 198 -33.17 -35.57 -2.65
C TRP A 198 -32.02 -35.12 -1.72
N LEU A 199 -30.79 -35.55 -1.98
CA LEU A 199 -29.62 -35.18 -1.18
C LEU A 199 -29.30 -33.68 -1.25
N VAL A 200 -29.48 -33.05 -2.41
CA VAL A 200 -29.38 -31.59 -2.56
C VAL A 200 -30.46 -30.88 -1.74
N ALA A 201 -31.72 -31.34 -1.84
CA ALA A 201 -32.83 -30.73 -1.09
C ALA A 201 -32.67 -30.83 0.44
N ASP A 202 -32.11 -31.93 0.97
CA ASP A 202 -31.84 -32.07 2.40
C ASP A 202 -30.61 -31.26 2.85
N ARG A 203 -29.55 -31.18 2.02
CA ARG A 203 -28.43 -30.24 2.23
C ARG A 203 -28.93 -28.80 2.34
N ASP A 204 -29.77 -28.35 1.40
CA ASP A 204 -30.31 -26.99 1.39
C ASP A 204 -31.23 -26.73 2.59
N ARG A 205 -31.91 -27.76 3.11
CA ARG A 205 -32.68 -27.70 4.35
C ARG A 205 -31.78 -27.53 5.57
N VAL A 206 -30.72 -28.34 5.70
CA VAL A 206 -29.74 -28.24 6.80
C VAL A 206 -29.01 -26.88 6.77
N VAL A 207 -28.57 -26.41 5.60
CA VAL A 207 -27.94 -25.09 5.45
C VAL A 207 -28.87 -23.97 5.90
N ARG A 208 -30.16 -24.01 5.55
CA ARG A 208 -31.14 -23.01 6.04
C ARG A 208 -31.30 -23.03 7.56
N THR A 209 -31.33 -24.21 8.19
CA THR A 209 -31.40 -24.31 9.66
C THR A 209 -30.13 -23.77 10.35
N LEU A 210 -28.95 -24.06 9.80
CA LEU A 210 -27.69 -23.50 10.30
C LEU A 210 -27.63 -21.98 10.14
N GLN A 211 -28.13 -21.45 9.01
CA GLN A 211 -28.24 -20.02 8.76
C GLN A 211 -29.14 -19.33 9.82
N THR A 212 -30.34 -19.86 10.07
CA THR A 212 -31.24 -19.29 11.10
C THR A 212 -30.66 -19.36 12.51
N ASN A 213 -29.85 -20.37 12.82
CA ASN A 213 -29.17 -20.48 14.11
C ASN A 213 -28.04 -19.43 14.24
N LEU A 214 -27.30 -19.17 13.16
CA LEU A 214 -26.28 -18.13 13.09
C LEU A 214 -26.88 -16.71 13.18
N ASP A 215 -28.01 -16.48 12.51
CA ASP A 215 -28.74 -15.21 12.59
C ASP A 215 -29.28 -14.97 14.02
N SER A 216 -29.78 -16.01 14.70
CA SER A 216 -30.16 -15.92 16.13
C SER A 216 -28.97 -15.66 17.04
N ALA A 217 -27.85 -16.37 16.86
CA ALA A 217 -26.65 -16.19 17.67
C ALA A 217 -26.02 -14.79 17.48
N THR A 218 -26.02 -14.25 16.26
CA THR A 218 -25.52 -12.89 16.00
C THR A 218 -26.46 -11.82 16.58
N LEU A 219 -27.77 -12.04 16.62
CA LEU A 219 -28.72 -11.19 17.35
C LEU A 219 -28.48 -11.22 18.87
N GLU A 220 -28.23 -12.39 19.46
CA GLU A 220 -27.84 -12.54 20.87
C GLU A 220 -26.54 -11.77 21.18
N CYS A 221 -25.49 -11.97 20.37
CA CYS A 221 -24.21 -11.26 20.53
C CYS A 221 -24.38 -9.73 20.40
N GLN A 222 -25.22 -9.25 19.47
CA GLN A 222 -25.52 -7.83 19.37
C GLN A 222 -26.29 -7.30 20.58
N ALA A 223 -27.21 -8.08 21.16
CA ALA A 223 -27.92 -7.69 22.38
C ALA A 223 -26.95 -7.54 23.56
N VAL A 224 -26.04 -8.51 23.76
CA VAL A 224 -24.99 -8.46 24.79
C VAL A 224 -24.04 -7.28 24.57
N ALA A 225 -23.65 -6.99 23.32
CA ALA A 225 -22.82 -5.84 22.99
C ALA A 225 -23.51 -4.50 23.32
N ARG A 226 -24.82 -4.37 23.06
CA ARG A 226 -25.62 -3.20 23.46
C ARG A 226 -25.72 -3.07 24.98
N GLN A 227 -25.92 -4.18 25.69
CA GLN A 227 -25.96 -4.25 27.16
C GLN A 227 -24.64 -3.74 27.77
N LEU A 228 -23.49 -4.24 27.28
CA LEU A 228 -22.16 -3.81 27.70
C LEU A 228 -21.89 -2.33 27.36
N HIS A 229 -22.33 -1.85 26.19
CA HIS A 229 -22.17 -0.44 25.83
C HIS A 229 -22.99 0.48 26.75
N GLN A 230 -24.23 0.12 27.08
CA GLN A 230 -25.05 0.85 28.05
C GLN A 230 -24.43 0.85 29.46
N GLN A 231 -23.89 -0.29 29.92
CA GLN A 231 -23.15 -0.35 31.18
C GLN A 231 -21.88 0.50 31.16
N SER A 232 -21.15 0.54 30.03
CA SER A 232 -19.98 1.42 29.86
C SER A 232 -20.37 2.89 30.00
N LEU A 233 -21.41 3.33 29.29
CA LEU A 233 -21.92 4.70 29.35
C LEU A 233 -22.41 5.08 30.76
N ALA A 234 -23.06 4.16 31.48
CA ALA A 234 -23.48 4.38 32.86
C ALA A 234 -22.27 4.54 33.80
N ASN A 235 -21.26 3.66 33.69
CA ASN A 235 -20.03 3.73 34.48
C ASN A 235 -19.19 4.98 34.18
N GLU A 236 -19.18 5.43 32.92
CA GLU A 236 -18.44 6.61 32.47
C GLU A 236 -19.14 7.91 32.89
N SER A 237 -20.48 7.94 32.86
CA SER A 237 -21.30 9.00 33.46
C SER A 237 -21.05 9.11 34.98
N GLN A 238 -21.07 7.99 35.70
CA GLN A 238 -20.78 7.97 37.14
C GLN A 238 -19.36 8.47 37.44
N ARG A 239 -18.35 8.02 36.69
CA ARG A 239 -16.98 8.53 36.81
C ARG A 239 -16.87 10.04 36.56
N SER A 240 -17.61 10.59 35.59
CA SER A 240 -17.65 12.04 35.37
C SER A 240 -18.20 12.77 36.60
N ILE A 241 -19.30 12.28 37.17
CA ILE A 241 -19.92 12.83 38.38
C ILE A 241 -18.94 12.78 39.57
N ASP A 242 -18.30 11.65 39.80
CA ASP A 242 -17.35 11.46 40.91
C ASP A 242 -16.12 12.36 40.78
N VAL A 243 -15.55 12.48 39.56
CA VAL A 243 -14.41 13.37 39.26
C VAL A 243 -14.80 14.84 39.39
N GLN A 244 -16.00 15.24 38.94
CA GLN A 244 -16.49 16.60 39.10
C GLN A 244 -16.77 16.96 40.56
N ALA A 245 -17.23 16.01 41.38
CA ALA A 245 -17.35 16.17 42.82
C ALA A 245 -15.98 16.34 43.51
N GLN A 246 -14.98 15.55 43.13
CA GLN A 246 -13.61 15.71 43.65
C GLN A 246 -12.99 17.05 43.27
N HIS A 247 -13.10 17.49 42.00
CA HIS A 247 -12.64 18.81 41.57
C HIS A 247 -13.35 19.96 42.30
N ALA A 248 -14.65 19.85 42.56
CA ALA A 248 -15.40 20.83 43.34
C ALA A 248 -14.90 20.90 44.80
N SER A 249 -14.58 19.76 45.41
CA SER A 249 -14.01 19.69 46.76
C SER A 249 -12.63 20.36 46.83
N VAL A 250 -11.69 19.96 45.96
CA VAL A 250 -10.32 20.48 45.94
C VAL A 250 -10.29 21.99 45.70
N HIS A 251 -11.07 22.51 44.74
CA HIS A 251 -11.14 23.95 44.51
C HIS A 251 -11.85 24.71 45.66
N SER A 252 -12.66 24.04 46.49
CA SER A 252 -13.22 24.66 47.70
C SER A 252 -12.17 24.81 48.80
N GLU A 253 -11.35 23.77 49.01
CA GLU A 253 -10.25 23.76 50.00
C GLU A 253 -9.13 24.74 49.62
N GLU A 254 -8.72 24.74 48.34
CA GLU A 254 -7.77 25.69 47.76
C GLU A 254 -8.24 27.14 47.95
N ARG A 255 -9.54 27.42 47.73
CA ARG A 255 -10.14 28.74 47.98
C ARG A 255 -10.21 29.12 49.47
N VAL A 256 -10.24 28.16 50.39
CA VAL A 256 -10.18 28.42 51.84
C VAL A 256 -8.73 28.71 52.28
N MET A 257 -7.76 27.95 51.77
CA MET A 257 -6.33 28.19 51.97
C MET A 257 -5.91 29.57 51.47
N LEU A 258 -6.23 29.91 50.20
CA LEU A 258 -5.88 31.19 49.60
C LEU A 258 -6.53 32.41 50.30
N ARG A 259 -7.71 32.25 50.92
CA ARG A 259 -8.30 33.29 51.78
C ARG A 259 -7.48 33.46 53.06
N ARG A 260 -7.17 32.37 53.75
CA ARG A 260 -6.41 32.37 55.00
C ARG A 260 -5.01 32.99 54.83
N ASP A 261 -4.35 32.71 53.72
CA ASP A 261 -3.04 33.30 53.40
C ASP A 261 -3.16 34.79 53.03
N ASN A 262 -4.23 35.20 52.34
CA ASN A 262 -4.51 36.61 52.04
C ASN A 262 -4.77 37.41 53.34
N ASP A 263 -5.60 36.89 54.25
CA ASP A 263 -5.86 37.49 55.56
C ASP A 263 -4.55 37.62 56.38
N ALA A 264 -3.71 36.58 56.38
CA ALA A 264 -2.41 36.61 57.02
C ALA A 264 -1.43 37.62 56.39
N LEU A 265 -1.46 37.79 55.07
CA LEU A 265 -0.70 38.82 54.36
C LEU A 265 -1.20 40.23 54.67
N GLN A 266 -2.52 40.47 54.72
CA GLN A 266 -3.09 41.76 55.12
C GLN A 266 -2.65 42.17 56.55
N VAL A 267 -2.64 41.23 57.50
CA VAL A 267 -2.11 41.48 58.85
C VAL A 267 -0.62 41.85 58.83
N ARG A 268 0.18 41.20 57.98
CA ARG A 268 1.62 41.53 57.82
C ARG A 268 1.84 42.89 57.18
N VAL A 269 1.08 43.23 56.13
CA VAL A 269 1.09 44.57 55.49
C VAL A 269 0.74 45.65 56.51
N ARG A 270 -0.37 45.49 57.24
CA ARG A 270 -0.81 46.47 58.24
C ARG A 270 0.21 46.67 59.36
N ARG A 271 0.98 45.64 59.74
CA ARG A 271 2.11 45.76 60.68
C ARG A 271 3.29 46.52 60.08
N LEU A 272 3.60 46.31 58.81
CA LEU A 272 4.65 47.07 58.11
C LEU A 272 4.26 48.55 57.91
N GLU A 273 2.99 48.85 57.70
CA GLU A 273 2.49 50.23 57.64
C GLU A 273 2.62 50.95 58.99
N LEU A 274 2.34 50.28 60.11
CA LEU A 274 2.57 50.82 61.44
C LEU A 274 4.07 51.10 61.68
N LEU A 275 4.95 50.14 61.38
CA LEU A 275 6.41 50.30 61.50
C LEU A 275 6.95 51.43 60.59
N ARG A 276 6.39 51.59 59.38
CA ARG A 276 6.71 52.72 58.49
C ARG A 276 6.29 54.04 59.13
N ASN A 277 5.06 54.14 59.65
CA ASN A 277 4.58 55.36 60.29
C ASN A 277 5.39 55.72 61.55
N GLU A 278 5.86 54.73 62.32
CA GLU A 278 6.78 54.92 63.46
C GLU A 278 8.14 55.46 62.99
N LEU A 279 8.72 54.90 61.92
CA LEU A 279 9.94 55.41 61.28
C LEU A 279 9.75 56.82 60.70
N ASP A 280 8.60 57.13 60.10
CA ASP A 280 8.27 58.45 59.57
C ASP A 280 8.13 59.50 60.69
N VAL A 281 7.76 59.10 61.92
CA VAL A 281 7.81 59.98 63.11
C VAL A 281 9.25 60.17 63.56
N ALA A 282 10.00 59.08 63.78
CA ALA A 282 11.40 59.15 64.22
C ALA A 282 12.29 59.95 63.26
N LEU A 283 12.04 59.88 61.94
CA LEU A 283 12.73 60.68 60.93
C LEU A 283 12.42 62.19 61.06
N ARG A 284 11.17 62.56 61.36
CA ARG A 284 10.77 63.96 61.59
C ARG A 284 11.38 64.51 62.88
N ASP A 285 11.42 63.71 63.94
CA ASP A 285 12.06 64.10 65.20
C ASP A 285 13.58 64.28 65.03
N ALA A 286 14.23 63.39 64.28
CA ALA A 286 15.65 63.52 63.92
C ALA A 286 15.93 64.74 63.03
N GLN A 287 15.03 65.07 62.10
CA GLN A 287 15.12 66.30 61.29
C GLN A 287 14.95 67.56 62.14
N ALA A 288 14.02 67.56 63.11
CA ALA A 288 13.82 68.68 64.04
C ALA A 288 15.01 68.87 65.00
N GLN A 289 15.65 67.78 65.43
CA GLN A 289 16.94 67.85 66.14
C GLN A 289 18.02 68.44 65.22
N GLY A 290 18.10 67.99 63.96
CA GLY A 290 19.04 68.50 62.97
C GLY A 290 18.91 70.01 62.70
N THR A 291 17.68 70.55 62.60
CA THR A 291 17.47 71.99 62.47
C THR A 291 17.79 72.76 63.74
N SER A 292 17.47 72.22 64.93
CA SER A 292 17.87 72.82 66.20
C SER A 292 19.39 72.89 66.37
N TRP A 293 20.11 71.82 66.02
CA TRP A 293 21.57 71.79 66.04
C TRP A 293 22.15 72.76 65.02
N LYS A 294 21.56 72.86 63.82
CA LYS A 294 21.96 73.85 62.82
C LYS A 294 21.81 75.28 63.34
N HIS A 295 20.66 75.65 63.91
CA HIS A 295 20.46 76.99 64.49
C HIS A 295 21.47 77.30 65.61
N GLN A 296 21.91 76.29 66.36
CA GLN A 296 22.94 76.46 67.39
C GLN A 296 24.35 76.61 66.79
N VAL A 297 24.65 75.98 65.66
CA VAL A 297 25.88 76.24 64.87
C VAL A 297 25.85 77.62 64.23
N ASP A 298 24.72 78.01 63.61
CA ASP A 298 24.52 79.32 63.00
C ASP A 298 24.74 80.43 64.07
N HIS A 299 24.15 80.28 65.27
CA HIS A 299 24.34 81.24 66.38
C HIS A 299 25.79 81.30 66.90
N LEU A 300 26.50 80.17 66.95
CA LEU A 300 27.92 80.15 67.32
C LEU A 300 28.81 80.77 66.23
N GLN A 301 28.43 80.65 64.95
CA GLN A 301 29.09 81.38 63.87
C GLN A 301 28.83 82.89 63.96
N ASP A 302 27.60 83.32 64.26
CA ASP A 302 27.27 84.74 64.48
C ASP A 302 28.12 85.32 65.61
N GLN A 303 28.17 84.66 66.78
CA GLN A 303 29.03 85.06 67.91
C GLN A 303 30.52 85.11 67.53
N MET A 304 30.98 84.18 66.68
CA MET A 304 32.36 84.20 66.16
C MET A 304 32.58 85.38 65.20
N THR A 305 31.60 85.77 64.38
CA THR A 305 31.71 86.97 63.54
C THR A 305 31.63 88.27 64.33
N GLU A 306 30.85 88.32 65.40
CA GLU A 306 30.75 89.47 66.31
C GLU A 306 32.06 89.68 67.08
N THR A 307 32.62 88.61 67.65
CA THR A 307 33.95 88.66 68.30
C THR A 307 35.09 88.95 67.31
N LEU A 308 35.02 88.48 66.07
CA LEU A 308 35.93 88.89 65.00
C LEU A 308 35.73 90.36 64.59
N HIS A 309 34.51 90.90 64.64
CA HIS A 309 34.24 92.31 64.36
C HIS A 309 34.79 93.22 65.47
N ASP A 310 34.56 92.88 66.73
CA ASP A 310 35.16 93.62 67.86
C ASP A 310 36.69 93.47 67.89
N LEU A 311 37.26 92.31 67.49
CA LEU A 311 38.71 92.16 67.32
C LEU A 311 39.24 92.97 66.13
N ALA A 312 38.49 93.09 65.03
CA ALA A 312 38.83 93.96 63.90
C ALA A 312 38.75 95.45 64.28
N LYS A 313 37.79 95.83 65.13
CA LYS A 313 37.62 97.19 65.69
C LYS A 313 38.69 97.52 66.73
N ALA A 314 39.09 96.58 67.58
CA ALA A 314 40.26 96.69 68.45
C ALA A 314 41.57 96.76 67.64
N ASN A 315 41.68 96.02 66.53
CA ASN A 315 42.80 96.12 65.60
C ASN A 315 42.77 97.46 64.81
N ALA A 316 41.60 98.02 64.54
CA ALA A 316 41.46 99.36 63.97
C ALA A 316 41.87 100.44 64.97
N GLN A 317 41.49 100.33 66.25
CA GLN A 317 42.00 101.18 67.33
C GLN A 317 43.51 101.02 67.51
N LEU A 318 44.04 99.79 67.48
CA LEU A 318 45.48 99.53 67.51
C LEU A 318 46.17 100.11 66.28
N ASN A 319 45.55 100.08 65.10
CA ASN A 319 46.07 100.72 63.89
C ASN A 319 45.93 102.25 63.92
N GLN A 320 44.98 102.81 64.67
CA GLN A 320 44.88 104.24 64.91
C GLN A 320 45.92 104.71 65.95
N VAL A 321 46.17 103.96 67.01
CA VAL A 321 47.30 104.17 67.92
C VAL A 321 48.63 103.95 67.18
N LYS A 322 48.72 103.00 66.25
CA LYS A 322 49.86 102.91 65.32
C LYS A 322 49.91 104.08 64.34
N MET A 323 48.81 104.72 63.97
CA MET A 323 48.82 105.94 63.14
C MET A 323 49.24 107.17 63.95
N GLU A 324 48.93 107.24 65.24
CA GLU A 324 49.46 108.25 66.17
C GLU A 324 50.95 108.02 66.43
N VAL A 325 51.34 106.77 66.71
CA VAL A 325 52.75 106.36 66.79
C VAL A 325 53.45 106.56 65.45
N VAL A 326 52.81 106.34 64.30
CA VAL A 326 53.38 106.65 62.98
C VAL A 326 53.44 108.15 62.75
N HIS A 327 52.50 108.97 63.23
CA HIS A 327 52.64 110.43 63.17
C HIS A 327 53.86 110.87 63.99
N LEU A 328 54.02 110.38 65.22
CA LEU A 328 55.23 110.60 66.02
C LEU A 328 56.48 110.01 65.34
N GLN A 329 56.36 108.86 64.66
CA GLN A 329 57.40 108.25 63.85
C GLN A 329 57.59 108.95 62.49
N GLN A 330 56.77 109.94 62.14
CA GLN A 330 56.76 110.70 60.87
C GLN A 330 57.08 112.18 61.10
N ASP A 331 56.97 112.64 62.34
CA ASP A 331 57.82 113.68 62.90
C ASP A 331 59.26 113.13 63.02
N LYS A 332 59.44 111.91 63.57
CA LYS A 332 60.74 111.21 63.62
C LYS A 332 61.29 110.86 62.24
N THR A 333 60.47 110.45 61.26
CA THR A 333 60.95 110.19 59.89
C THR A 333 60.89 111.42 58.98
N GLN A 334 60.30 112.56 59.37
CA GLN A 334 60.71 113.85 58.79
C GLN A 334 62.13 114.22 59.22
N LEU A 335 62.58 113.79 60.40
CA LEU A 335 63.98 113.91 60.84
C LEU A 335 64.88 112.83 60.21
N GLU A 336 64.41 111.59 60.00
CA GLU A 336 65.22 110.48 59.45
C GLU A 336 65.16 110.32 57.92
N THR A 337 64.14 110.83 57.20
CA THR A 337 64.14 110.89 55.72
C THR A 337 64.83 112.14 55.16
N GLN A 338 65.32 113.03 56.03
CA GLN A 338 66.47 113.88 55.70
C GLN A 338 67.79 113.09 55.60
N VAL A 339 67.83 111.82 56.04
CA VAL A 339 69.07 111.05 56.26
C VAL A 339 69.14 109.74 55.45
N ALA A 340 68.05 108.98 55.32
CA ALA A 340 68.08 107.60 54.83
C ALA A 340 68.01 107.43 53.29
N ASP A 341 66.83 107.60 52.69
CA ASP A 341 66.52 107.05 51.36
C ASP A 341 65.93 108.07 50.38
N ALA A 342 66.50 108.32 49.20
CA ALA A 342 67.80 107.93 48.65
C ALA A 342 68.12 106.45 48.31
N ARG A 343 67.25 105.45 48.57
CA ARG A 343 67.21 104.07 47.97
C ARG A 343 65.78 103.45 48.12
N ARG A 344 64.82 103.43 47.19
CA ARG A 344 64.74 103.10 45.74
C ARG A 344 64.34 101.62 45.41
N GLU A 345 63.10 101.40 44.87
CA GLU A 345 62.53 100.30 43.98
C GLU A 345 62.19 98.79 44.38
N ILE A 346 60.95 98.26 44.05
CA ILE A 346 60.53 97.02 43.20
C ILE A 346 59.95 95.60 43.70
N GLU A 347 59.20 94.79 42.84
CA GLU A 347 58.36 93.48 42.98
C GLU A 347 58.27 92.49 41.69
N LYS A 348 57.46 91.40 41.31
CA LYS A 348 56.24 90.51 41.70
C LYS A 348 55.83 89.25 40.73
N LEU A 349 54.96 88.24 41.12
CA LEU A 349 53.96 87.26 40.39
C LEU A 349 54.21 85.81 39.68
N SER A 350 53.17 84.87 39.53
CA SER A 350 53.15 83.48 38.81
C SER A 350 51.78 82.60 38.66
N HIS A 351 51.62 81.52 37.76
CA HIS A 351 50.44 80.50 37.52
C HIS A 351 50.70 79.34 36.40
N VAL A 352 49.93 78.30 35.82
CA VAL A 352 48.79 77.24 35.98
C VAL A 352 48.40 76.51 34.57
N ALA A 353 47.72 75.34 34.16
CA ALA A 353 47.29 73.88 34.50
C ALA A 353 46.63 73.00 33.27
N PRO A 354 46.30 71.62 33.30
CA PRO A 354 45.94 70.65 32.14
C PRO A 354 44.77 69.50 32.21
N HIS A 355 44.44 68.61 31.16
CA HIS A 355 43.50 67.36 31.16
C HIS A 355 43.41 66.30 29.91
N ASP A 356 42.46 65.26 29.82
CA ASP A 356 42.53 63.88 29.09
C ASP A 356 41.22 63.09 28.48
N ILE A 357 41.29 61.87 27.76
CA ILE A 357 40.31 60.63 27.56
C ILE A 357 39.90 59.95 26.12
N PHE A 358 39.56 58.59 25.93
CA PHE A 358 38.58 57.81 24.96
C PHE A 358 38.78 56.23 24.55
N GLN A 359 37.83 55.47 23.81
CA GLN A 359 37.82 53.95 23.43
C GLN A 359 36.74 53.32 22.36
N VAL A 360 36.86 52.10 21.68
CA VAL A 360 35.83 51.34 20.76
C VAL A 360 36.09 49.81 20.23
N VAL A 361 35.10 48.91 19.80
CA VAL A 361 35.11 47.40 19.35
C VAL A 361 33.80 46.87 18.50
N PRO A 362 33.34 45.61 18.00
CA PRO A 362 33.69 44.33 17.16
C PRO A 362 32.71 43.79 15.97
N ILE A 363 32.83 42.57 15.27
CA ILE A 363 31.84 41.98 14.19
C ILE A 363 31.85 40.43 13.59
N PHE A 364 30.68 39.82 13.13
CA PHE A 364 30.17 38.75 12.07
C PHE A 364 30.54 37.21 11.73
N ASN A 365 29.58 36.30 11.23
CA ASN A 365 29.72 34.97 10.42
C ASN A 365 28.44 34.11 9.89
N ARG A 366 28.48 33.02 8.99
CA ARG A 366 27.32 32.10 8.44
C ARG A 366 27.54 30.88 7.38
N GLY A 367 26.76 29.73 7.29
CA GLY A 367 26.46 28.85 6.03
C GLY A 367 25.95 27.30 6.03
N SER A 368 25.20 26.72 5.02
CA SER A 368 24.89 25.23 4.68
C SER A 368 23.93 24.87 3.43
N ALA A 369 23.62 23.57 3.06
CA ALA A 369 23.05 23.05 1.74
C ALA A 369 21.84 21.98 1.70
N MET A 370 21.57 21.22 0.59
CA MET A 370 20.25 20.67 0.08
C MET A 370 20.14 19.18 -0.48
N SER A 371 18.94 18.52 -0.47
CA SER A 371 18.47 17.47 -1.47
C SER A 371 16.98 17.00 -1.33
N SER A 372 16.25 16.71 -2.43
CA SER A 372 14.76 16.49 -2.47
C SER A 372 14.26 15.02 -2.34
N ALA A 373 12.94 14.81 -2.16
CA ALA A 373 12.31 13.51 -1.86
C ALA A 373 11.06 13.16 -2.72
N THR A 374 10.91 11.88 -3.05
CA THR A 374 9.74 11.21 -3.66
C THR A 374 9.50 9.84 -2.99
N LEU A 375 8.49 9.07 -3.40
CA LEU A 375 8.18 7.73 -2.90
C LEU A 375 9.21 6.63 -3.29
N GLY A 376 10.24 6.97 -4.07
CA GLY A 376 11.22 6.11 -4.77
C GLY A 376 12.10 5.20 -3.91
N CYS A 377 11.47 4.32 -3.14
CA CYS A 377 12.04 3.10 -2.58
C CYS A 377 11.98 1.93 -3.56
N CYS A 378 11.24 2.02 -4.67
CA CYS A 378 11.46 1.15 -5.83
C CYS A 378 12.68 1.65 -6.62
N LEU A 379 13.48 0.73 -7.17
CA LEU A 379 14.69 1.02 -7.96
C LEU A 379 14.70 0.37 -9.34
N GLY A 380 13.79 -0.57 -9.58
CA GLY A 380 13.63 -1.23 -10.87
C GLY A 380 12.77 -2.50 -10.83
N VAL A 381 12.37 -2.94 -12.02
CA VAL A 381 11.72 -4.23 -12.27
C VAL A 381 12.60 -5.08 -13.19
N ALA A 382 12.64 -6.39 -12.95
CA ALA A 382 13.37 -7.35 -13.77
C ALA A 382 12.54 -8.60 -14.05
N LEU A 383 12.70 -9.16 -15.25
CA LEU A 383 12.12 -10.44 -15.69
C LEU A 383 13.26 -11.45 -15.88
N VAL A 384 13.39 -12.37 -14.93
CA VAL A 384 14.28 -13.53 -15.03
C VAL A 384 13.47 -14.73 -15.47
N VAL A 385 14.04 -15.54 -16.36
CA VAL A 385 13.39 -16.69 -16.99
C VAL A 385 14.32 -17.90 -16.97
N ASP A 386 13.75 -19.09 -17.00
CA ASP A 386 14.46 -20.34 -17.29
C ASP A 386 13.90 -20.95 -18.56
N ASP A 387 14.76 -21.14 -19.56
CA ASP A 387 14.45 -21.76 -20.83
C ASP A 387 15.11 -23.14 -20.91
N ILE A 388 14.41 -24.14 -21.44
CA ILE A 388 14.84 -25.54 -21.49
C ILE A 388 16.14 -25.71 -22.30
N HIS A 389 16.42 -24.82 -23.27
CA HIS A 389 17.60 -24.88 -24.14
C HIS A 389 18.60 -23.76 -23.87
N LYS A 390 18.14 -22.54 -23.54
CA LYS A 390 19.01 -21.38 -23.23
C LYS A 390 19.39 -21.25 -21.74
N GLY A 391 18.74 -22.02 -20.85
CA GLY A 391 18.95 -21.94 -19.40
C GLY A 391 18.41 -20.66 -18.76
N CYS A 392 18.90 -20.33 -17.56
CA CYS A 392 18.42 -19.17 -16.81
C CYS A 392 19.03 -17.86 -17.34
N ASN A 393 18.17 -16.92 -17.74
CA ASN A 393 18.53 -15.66 -18.37
C ASN A 393 17.77 -14.48 -17.76
N LEU A 394 18.38 -13.30 -17.79
CA LEU A 394 17.68 -12.03 -17.63
C LEU A 394 17.13 -11.64 -19.01
N ALA A 395 15.80 -11.61 -19.14
CA ALA A 395 15.11 -11.31 -20.40
C ALA A 395 14.78 -9.82 -20.54
N PHE A 396 14.43 -9.15 -19.42
CA PHE A 396 14.17 -7.70 -19.40
C PHE A 396 14.55 -7.10 -18.04
N ARG A 397 14.95 -5.83 -18.04
CA ARG A 397 15.30 -5.03 -16.87
C ARG A 397 14.96 -3.59 -17.15
N TYR A 398 14.35 -2.89 -16.20
CA TYR A 398 13.94 -1.49 -16.31
C TYR A 398 14.05 -0.80 -14.94
N PRO A 399 14.40 0.49 -14.83
CA PRO A 399 14.84 1.41 -15.90
C PRO A 399 16.24 1.06 -16.46
N ALA A 400 16.78 1.93 -17.32
CA ALA A 400 18.17 1.91 -17.75
C ALA A 400 19.09 2.58 -16.72
N PRO A 401 20.39 2.20 -16.63
CA PRO A 401 21.34 2.91 -15.78
C PRO A 401 21.61 4.31 -16.32
N GLN A 402 21.45 5.33 -15.47
CA GLN A 402 21.85 6.71 -15.78
C GLN A 402 23.37 6.87 -15.66
N SER A 403 23.95 7.79 -16.44
CA SER A 403 25.38 7.81 -16.77
C SER A 403 26.33 8.15 -15.61
N ASP A 404 27.34 7.28 -15.46
CA ASP A 404 28.65 7.35 -14.75
C ASP A 404 28.79 7.93 -13.33
N SER A 405 27.97 8.89 -12.91
CA SER A 405 28.12 9.54 -11.60
C SER A 405 27.46 8.76 -10.46
N HIS A 406 26.29 8.15 -10.70
CA HIS A 406 25.53 7.41 -9.70
C HIS A 406 24.77 6.22 -10.31
N VAL A 407 25.51 5.18 -10.74
CA VAL A 407 24.91 3.88 -11.11
C VAL A 407 24.15 3.33 -9.90
N SER A 408 22.83 3.16 -10.02
CA SER A 408 21.99 2.72 -8.91
C SER A 408 22.41 1.32 -8.43
N ALA A 409 22.22 1.04 -7.15
CA ALA A 409 22.67 -0.22 -6.54
C ALA A 409 22.12 -1.46 -7.29
N PHE A 410 20.89 -1.38 -7.81
CA PHE A 410 20.27 -2.40 -8.66
C PHE A 410 21.16 -2.78 -9.86
N HIS A 411 21.71 -1.81 -10.59
CA HIS A 411 22.53 -2.04 -11.78
C HIS A 411 23.95 -2.55 -11.48
N ARG A 412 24.42 -2.49 -10.22
CA ARG A 412 25.72 -3.07 -9.83
C ARG A 412 25.75 -4.60 -9.93
N LEU A 413 24.60 -5.27 -9.96
CA LEU A 413 24.50 -6.71 -10.20
C LEU A 413 24.43 -7.01 -11.70
N SER A 414 25.42 -7.75 -12.22
CA SER A 414 25.48 -8.13 -13.64
C SER A 414 24.33 -9.06 -14.06
N SER A 415 23.94 -8.99 -15.33
CA SER A 415 22.82 -9.75 -15.89
C SER A 415 22.91 -11.26 -15.65
N ALA A 416 24.12 -11.82 -15.76
CA ALA A 416 24.39 -13.24 -15.49
C ALA A 416 24.34 -13.62 -13.99
N LEU A 417 24.61 -12.68 -13.08
CA LEU A 417 24.47 -12.91 -11.63
C LEU A 417 22.99 -12.85 -11.22
N VAL A 418 22.25 -11.86 -11.69
CA VAL A 418 20.80 -11.71 -11.46
C VAL A 418 20.04 -12.96 -11.95
N ALA A 419 20.33 -13.44 -13.17
CA ALA A 419 19.71 -14.64 -13.72
C ALA A 419 19.93 -15.91 -12.88
N LYS A 420 21.07 -16.01 -12.17
CA LYS A 420 21.40 -17.15 -11.28
C LYS A 420 20.77 -17.01 -9.90
N LEU A 421 20.79 -15.81 -9.31
CA LEU A 421 20.22 -15.54 -7.99
C LEU A 421 18.69 -15.71 -7.96
N PHE A 422 18.01 -15.28 -9.02
CA PHE A 422 16.55 -15.30 -9.12
C PHE A 422 15.99 -16.52 -9.88
N ARG A 423 16.79 -17.61 -9.96
CA ARG A 423 16.37 -18.96 -10.33
C ARG A 423 16.30 -19.87 -9.07
N PRO A 424 15.29 -19.70 -8.20
CA PRO A 424 15.15 -20.52 -7.00
C PRO A 424 14.78 -21.97 -7.33
N LYS A 425 14.89 -22.86 -6.33
CA LYS A 425 14.44 -24.25 -6.45
C LYS A 425 12.92 -24.31 -6.62
N ASN A 426 12.41 -25.29 -7.37
CA ASN A 426 10.97 -25.47 -7.65
C ASN A 426 10.09 -25.51 -6.38
N VAL A 427 10.64 -25.96 -5.23
CA VAL A 427 9.95 -25.98 -3.92
C VAL A 427 9.63 -24.58 -3.37
N LEU A 428 10.34 -23.54 -3.84
CA LEU A 428 10.12 -22.13 -3.50
C LEU A 428 9.32 -21.37 -4.58
N CYS A 429 8.85 -22.07 -5.61
CA CYS A 429 7.99 -21.47 -6.64
C CYS A 429 6.52 -21.46 -6.16
N ASN A 430 5.75 -20.52 -6.71
CA ASN A 430 4.39 -20.17 -6.26
C ASN A 430 4.34 -19.74 -4.78
N GLN A 431 5.44 -19.14 -4.29
CA GLN A 431 5.59 -18.56 -2.95
C GLN A 431 6.27 -17.19 -3.08
N THR A 432 6.13 -16.32 -2.07
CA THR A 432 6.81 -15.03 -2.04
C THR A 432 8.30 -15.22 -1.79
N PHE A 433 9.13 -14.83 -2.76
CA PHE A 433 10.58 -14.89 -2.67
C PHE A 433 11.12 -13.52 -2.28
N GLN A 434 11.97 -13.47 -1.25
CA GLN A 434 12.67 -12.27 -0.82
C GLN A 434 14.17 -12.56 -0.71
N LEU A 435 14.99 -11.63 -1.21
CA LEU A 435 16.44 -11.69 -1.13
C LEU A 435 16.98 -10.29 -0.80
N VAL A 436 17.83 -10.20 0.22
CA VAL A 436 18.48 -8.94 0.62
C VAL A 436 19.96 -9.02 0.27
N ILE A 437 20.50 -8.00 -0.38
CA ILE A 437 21.91 -7.89 -0.80
C ILE A 437 22.34 -6.44 -0.57
N ASP A 438 23.29 -6.21 0.34
CA ASP A 438 23.66 -4.86 0.81
C ASP A 438 22.38 -4.06 1.20
N ASP A 439 22.24 -2.83 0.71
CA ASP A 439 21.08 -1.95 0.92
C ASP A 439 19.87 -2.28 0.01
N LEU A 440 19.89 -3.39 -0.74
CA LEU A 440 18.83 -3.78 -1.68
C LEU A 440 17.95 -4.89 -1.12
N ARG A 441 16.63 -4.71 -1.20
CA ARG A 441 15.63 -5.76 -0.97
C ARG A 441 14.93 -6.12 -2.28
N PHE A 442 15.17 -7.32 -2.77
CA PHE A 442 14.47 -7.87 -3.93
C PHE A 442 13.25 -8.67 -3.47
N ILE A 443 12.11 -8.43 -4.11
CA ILE A 443 10.84 -9.10 -3.82
C ILE A 443 10.27 -9.64 -5.14
N SER A 444 9.90 -10.92 -5.17
CA SER A 444 9.41 -11.58 -6.37
C SER A 444 8.45 -12.72 -6.06
N HIS A 445 7.76 -13.24 -7.07
CA HIS A 445 6.90 -14.43 -6.96
C HIS A 445 7.21 -15.39 -8.11
N PRO A 446 8.23 -16.25 -7.98
CA PRO A 446 8.69 -17.16 -9.04
C PRO A 446 7.63 -18.21 -9.38
N VAL A 447 7.35 -18.40 -10.68
CA VAL A 447 6.33 -19.32 -11.19
C VAL A 447 6.96 -20.35 -12.14
N THR A 448 6.74 -21.64 -11.85
CA THR A 448 7.07 -22.74 -12.77
C THR A 448 5.96 -22.97 -13.78
N ILE A 449 6.30 -22.97 -15.07
CA ILE A 449 5.40 -23.36 -16.16
C ILE A 449 5.47 -24.89 -16.28
N ASN A 450 4.43 -25.58 -15.79
CA ASN A 450 4.33 -27.03 -15.90
C ASN A 450 4.09 -27.44 -17.35
N VAL A 451 5.16 -27.81 -18.06
CA VAL A 451 5.06 -28.53 -19.33
C VAL A 451 4.43 -29.91 -19.06
N PRO A 452 3.28 -30.26 -19.67
CA PRO A 452 2.71 -31.60 -19.54
C PRO A 452 3.61 -32.60 -20.26
N THR A 453 4.48 -33.28 -19.51
CA THR A 453 5.33 -34.34 -20.04
C THR A 453 4.47 -35.47 -20.58
N SER A 454 4.55 -35.69 -21.90
CA SER A 454 3.84 -36.77 -22.57
C SER A 454 4.33 -38.12 -22.04
N ALA A 455 3.56 -38.74 -21.15
CA ALA A 455 3.89 -40.02 -20.53
C ALA A 455 3.67 -41.18 -21.51
N THR A 456 4.51 -41.24 -22.54
CA THR A 456 4.48 -42.30 -23.57
C THR A 456 5.19 -43.54 -23.05
N ASN A 457 4.45 -44.65 -22.92
CA ASN A 457 5.04 -45.96 -22.67
C ASN A 457 5.95 -46.37 -23.85
N PRO A 458 7.10 -47.05 -23.61
CA PRO A 458 7.97 -47.50 -24.68
C PRO A 458 7.45 -48.79 -25.34
N THR A 459 6.79 -48.66 -26.50
CA THR A 459 6.51 -49.78 -27.41
C THR A 459 7.19 -49.55 -28.77
N PRO A 460 8.07 -50.46 -29.23
CA PRO A 460 8.77 -50.29 -30.50
C PRO A 460 7.91 -50.77 -31.67
N SER A 461 7.61 -49.88 -32.62
CA SER A 461 7.07 -50.26 -33.94
C SER A 461 7.78 -49.48 -35.06
N THR A 462 8.63 -50.20 -35.78
CA THR A 462 9.29 -49.70 -37.00
C THR A 462 8.28 -49.52 -38.13
N THR A 463 8.20 -48.32 -38.72
CA THR A 463 8.08 -48.08 -40.17
C THR A 463 8.31 -46.58 -40.41
N ALA A 464 9.04 -46.21 -41.48
CA ALA A 464 9.27 -44.83 -41.86
C ALA A 464 8.60 -44.51 -43.20
N THR A 465 7.94 -43.35 -43.31
CA THR A 465 7.76 -42.62 -44.60
C THR A 465 7.31 -41.17 -44.40
N THR A 466 7.84 -40.30 -45.27
CA THR A 466 7.29 -38.99 -45.72
C THR A 466 6.95 -37.89 -44.72
N SER A 467 7.65 -36.77 -44.87
CA SER A 467 7.33 -35.45 -44.33
C SER A 467 6.20 -34.74 -45.09
N THR A 468 5.30 -34.07 -44.37
CA THR A 468 4.40 -33.03 -44.90
C THR A 468 4.36 -31.84 -43.95
N ASN A 469 4.53 -30.62 -44.46
CA ASN A 469 4.49 -29.39 -43.66
C ASN A 469 3.05 -29.03 -43.27
N GLY A 470 2.82 -28.64 -42.01
CA GLY A 470 1.56 -28.04 -41.58
C GLY A 470 1.50 -27.70 -40.09
N GLY A 471 1.16 -26.44 -39.77
CA GLY A 471 0.73 -26.01 -38.43
C GLY A 471 1.79 -26.05 -37.32
N GLY A 472 2.54 -24.96 -37.14
CA GLY A 472 3.43 -24.81 -35.99
C GLY A 472 2.67 -24.58 -34.68
N THR A 473 2.36 -25.65 -33.94
CA THR A 473 1.90 -25.55 -32.56
C THR A 473 3.07 -25.12 -31.66
N GLY A 474 2.93 -23.97 -31.00
CA GLY A 474 4.02 -23.34 -30.25
C GLY A 474 4.52 -24.22 -29.11
N ARG A 475 5.75 -24.73 -29.22
CA ARG A 475 6.43 -25.43 -28.14
C ARG A 475 6.67 -24.44 -26.98
N ARG A 476 6.27 -24.84 -25.76
CA ARG A 476 6.61 -24.12 -24.52
C ARG A 476 8.04 -24.48 -24.12
N ASP A 477 8.97 -23.59 -24.46
CA ASP A 477 10.40 -23.75 -24.13
C ASP A 477 10.77 -23.08 -22.80
N THR A 478 9.95 -22.15 -22.29
CA THR A 478 10.12 -21.55 -20.96
C THR A 478 9.56 -22.47 -19.86
N SER A 479 10.37 -22.81 -18.87
CA SER A 479 10.02 -23.68 -17.74
C SER A 479 9.73 -22.92 -16.43
N MET A 480 10.25 -21.69 -16.30
CA MET A 480 10.05 -20.83 -15.12
C MET A 480 10.16 -19.35 -15.52
N PHE A 481 9.36 -18.48 -14.92
CA PHE A 481 9.54 -17.03 -14.99
C PHE A 481 9.39 -16.39 -13.61
N ASN A 482 10.08 -15.27 -13.41
CA ASN A 482 10.14 -14.57 -12.14
C ASN A 482 10.20 -13.05 -12.39
N VAL A 483 9.12 -12.35 -12.05
CA VAL A 483 9.07 -10.88 -12.07
C VAL A 483 9.50 -10.37 -10.69
N ILE A 484 10.54 -9.55 -10.67
CA ILE A 484 11.28 -9.12 -9.49
C ILE A 484 11.20 -7.59 -9.39
N PHE A 485 10.74 -7.09 -8.25
CA PHE A 485 10.89 -5.68 -7.87
C PHE A 485 12.15 -5.55 -7.01
N ALA A 486 13.01 -4.60 -7.35
CA ALA A 486 14.19 -4.25 -6.57
C ALA A 486 13.91 -2.98 -5.76
N LEU A 487 14.06 -3.06 -4.44
CA LEU A 487 13.78 -1.97 -3.51
C LEU A 487 15.04 -1.50 -2.79
N ASP A 488 15.03 -0.24 -2.37
CA ASP A 488 16.02 0.44 -1.55
C ASP A 488 15.65 0.29 -0.07
N ASP A 489 16.31 -0.61 0.66
CA ASP A 489 15.97 -0.91 2.07
C ASP A 489 16.21 0.31 2.98
N SER A 490 17.06 1.26 2.57
CA SER A 490 17.35 2.50 3.30
C SER A 490 16.21 3.53 3.26
N LYS A 491 15.38 3.51 2.21
CA LYS A 491 14.21 4.39 2.04
C LYS A 491 12.89 3.75 2.49
N LEU A 492 12.96 2.48 2.89
CA LEU A 492 11.81 1.68 3.31
C LEU A 492 11.35 2.07 4.72
N ASP A 493 12.29 2.48 5.59
CA ASP A 493 12.02 3.13 6.89
C ASP A 493 11.53 4.57 6.69
N GLY A 494 10.20 4.74 6.65
CA GLY A 494 9.55 6.00 6.32
C GLY A 494 9.78 7.14 7.32
N ILE A 495 10.52 8.17 6.90
CA ILE A 495 10.46 9.51 7.50
C ILE A 495 9.08 10.13 7.17
N LEU A 496 8.39 10.65 8.20
CA LEU A 496 7.05 11.29 8.21
C LEU A 496 5.83 10.37 8.32
N ALA A 497 5.36 10.21 9.56
CA ALA A 497 3.93 10.08 9.89
C ALA A 497 3.52 11.25 10.83
N PRO A 498 2.24 11.70 10.85
CA PRO A 498 1.81 12.82 11.68
C PRO A 498 1.99 12.56 13.19
N SER A 499 2.41 13.58 13.94
CA SER A 499 2.68 13.46 15.38
C SER A 499 1.41 13.54 16.24
N SER A 500 0.62 12.46 16.28
CA SER A 500 -0.56 12.33 17.16
C SER A 500 -0.60 11.07 18.04
N SER A 501 0.45 10.24 18.05
CA SER A 501 0.78 9.34 19.18
C SER A 501 2.25 8.89 19.11
N ARG A 502 3.05 9.19 20.14
CA ARG A 502 4.45 8.73 20.25
C ARG A 502 4.55 7.56 21.22
N THR A 503 4.34 6.34 20.71
CA THR A 503 4.83 5.10 21.34
C THR A 503 6.05 4.60 20.55
N SER A 504 7.17 4.37 21.22
CA SER A 504 8.49 4.18 20.58
C SER A 504 8.74 2.72 20.16
N SER A 505 7.81 2.11 19.41
CA SER A 505 7.83 0.67 19.13
C SER A 505 7.22 0.25 17.78
N SER A 506 7.09 1.17 16.81
CA SER A 506 6.27 0.98 15.60
C SER A 506 6.98 1.20 14.25
N SER A 507 8.30 1.44 14.25
CA SER A 507 9.06 1.67 13.00
C SER A 507 9.10 0.43 12.09
N SER A 508 9.40 -0.74 12.65
CA SER A 508 9.45 -2.01 11.90
C SER A 508 8.13 -2.32 11.19
N SER A 509 6.99 -2.10 11.86
CA SER A 509 5.66 -2.39 11.32
C SER A 509 5.37 -1.69 9.98
N HIS A 510 5.81 -0.44 9.81
CA HIS A 510 5.58 0.32 8.57
C HIS A 510 6.46 -0.21 7.42
N ARG A 511 7.71 -0.56 7.73
CA ARG A 511 8.64 -1.15 6.78
C ARG A 511 8.14 -2.52 6.31
N ASP A 512 7.76 -3.37 7.26
CA ASP A 512 7.29 -4.73 6.99
C ASP A 512 5.95 -4.73 6.24
N GLN A 513 5.09 -3.72 6.45
CA GLN A 513 3.85 -3.51 5.67
C GLN A 513 4.14 -3.14 4.20
N LYS A 514 5.08 -2.23 3.93
CA LYS A 514 5.51 -1.94 2.54
C LYS A 514 6.09 -3.17 1.85
N VAL A 515 6.92 -3.95 2.55
CA VAL A 515 7.47 -5.22 2.04
C VAL A 515 6.36 -6.22 1.73
N HIS A 516 5.33 -6.32 2.57
CA HIS A 516 4.17 -7.16 2.32
C HIS A 516 3.36 -6.69 1.10
N ALA A 517 3.15 -5.37 0.93
CA ALA A 517 2.43 -4.81 -0.21
C ALA A 517 3.12 -5.13 -1.55
N PHE A 518 4.43 -4.89 -1.68
CA PHE A 518 5.19 -5.28 -2.87
C PHE A 518 5.17 -6.81 -3.12
N ALA A 519 5.17 -7.63 -2.05
CA ALA A 519 5.07 -9.09 -2.18
C ALA A 519 3.68 -9.55 -2.65
N GLN A 520 2.61 -8.86 -2.24
CA GLN A 520 1.25 -9.07 -2.71
C GLN A 520 1.11 -8.66 -4.19
N VAL A 521 1.65 -7.51 -4.57
CA VAL A 521 1.70 -7.02 -5.96
C VAL A 521 2.45 -7.99 -6.88
N ALA A 522 3.64 -8.45 -6.46
CA ALA A 522 4.41 -9.45 -7.20
C ALA A 522 3.63 -10.77 -7.37
N SER A 523 2.93 -11.21 -6.33
CA SER A 523 2.06 -12.40 -6.38
C SER A 523 0.89 -12.22 -7.36
N GLN A 524 0.16 -11.10 -7.30
CA GLN A 524 -0.97 -10.81 -8.18
C GLN A 524 -0.54 -10.76 -9.66
N LEU A 525 0.57 -10.08 -9.95
CA LEU A 525 1.16 -10.01 -11.30
C LEU A 525 1.61 -11.39 -11.80
N ALA A 526 2.29 -12.18 -10.97
CA ALA A 526 2.74 -13.52 -11.35
C ALA A 526 1.56 -14.47 -11.65
N HIS A 527 0.47 -14.42 -10.88
CA HIS A 527 -0.73 -15.21 -11.16
C HIS A 527 -1.47 -14.76 -12.43
N ALA A 528 -1.52 -13.45 -12.71
CA ALA A 528 -2.11 -12.94 -13.95
C ALA A 528 -1.30 -13.36 -15.19
N LEU A 529 0.03 -13.32 -15.12
CA LEU A 529 0.92 -13.81 -16.17
C LEU A 529 0.84 -15.34 -16.33
N MET A 530 0.69 -16.09 -15.23
CA MET A 530 0.45 -17.54 -15.25
C MET A 530 -0.86 -17.89 -15.97
N HIS A 531 -1.92 -17.11 -15.77
CA HIS A 531 -3.20 -17.26 -16.48
C HIS A 531 -3.03 -17.05 -18.00
N GLU A 532 -2.32 -16.00 -18.42
CA GLU A 532 -2.09 -15.74 -19.85
C GLU A 532 -1.16 -16.77 -20.52
N GLU A 533 -0.19 -17.32 -19.79
CA GLU A 533 0.61 -18.45 -20.25
C GLU A 533 -0.23 -19.74 -20.40
N ALA A 534 -1.11 -20.01 -19.45
CA ALA A 534 -2.04 -21.15 -19.53
C ALA A 534 -3.02 -21.00 -20.71
N ARG A 535 -3.55 -19.79 -20.94
CA ARG A 535 -4.55 -19.50 -21.98
C ARG A 535 -3.98 -19.49 -23.40
N VAL A 536 -2.87 -18.78 -23.63
CA VAL A 536 -2.33 -18.53 -24.99
C VAL A 536 -0.81 -18.68 -25.13
N GLY A 537 -0.08 -19.00 -24.06
CA GLY A 537 1.38 -19.03 -24.10
C GLY A 537 2.02 -17.65 -24.19
N PHE A 538 1.38 -16.62 -23.60
CA PHE A 538 1.80 -15.23 -23.70
C PHE A 538 3.22 -15.00 -23.17
N VAL A 539 3.53 -15.51 -21.98
CA VAL A 539 4.84 -15.30 -21.34
C VAL A 539 5.93 -15.97 -22.15
N THR A 540 5.75 -17.23 -22.56
CA THR A 540 6.69 -17.94 -23.46
C THR A 540 6.94 -17.16 -24.75
N THR A 541 5.90 -16.54 -25.32
CA THR A 541 5.99 -15.83 -26.61
C THR A 541 6.75 -14.49 -26.46
N GLU A 542 6.37 -13.67 -25.49
CA GLU A 542 7.03 -12.40 -25.20
C GLU A 542 8.48 -12.60 -24.74
N VAL A 543 8.76 -13.63 -23.93
CA VAL A 543 10.12 -13.99 -23.51
C VAL A 543 10.98 -14.44 -24.69
N ARG A 544 10.41 -15.18 -25.65
CA ARG A 544 11.12 -15.57 -26.87
C ARG A 544 11.50 -14.34 -27.71
N GLU A 545 10.59 -13.37 -27.86
CA GLU A 545 10.86 -12.10 -28.57
C GLU A 545 11.92 -11.27 -27.82
N LEU A 546 11.81 -11.09 -26.49
CA LEU A 546 12.78 -10.35 -25.68
C LEU A 546 14.19 -10.94 -25.75
N LEU A 547 14.31 -12.27 -25.67
CA LEU A 547 15.60 -12.95 -25.83
C LEU A 547 16.11 -12.87 -27.29
N HIS A 548 15.22 -12.87 -28.29
CA HIS A 548 15.61 -12.67 -29.69
C HIS A 548 16.16 -11.26 -29.91
N ILE A 549 15.51 -10.22 -29.39
CA ILE A 549 15.98 -8.82 -29.44
C ILE A 549 17.38 -8.69 -28.82
N ARG A 550 17.59 -9.30 -27.65
CA ARG A 550 18.91 -9.28 -26.98
C ARG A 550 19.98 -9.99 -27.82
N ASP A 551 19.64 -11.14 -28.41
CA ASP A 551 20.55 -11.88 -29.31
C ASP A 551 20.82 -11.12 -30.63
N GLU A 552 19.84 -10.39 -31.18
CA GLU A 552 19.97 -9.53 -32.38
C GLU A 552 20.96 -8.38 -32.11
N ILE A 553 20.77 -7.64 -31.02
CA ILE A 553 21.61 -6.47 -30.71
C ILE A 553 23.05 -6.90 -30.41
N ALA A 554 23.24 -7.96 -29.60
CA ALA A 554 24.57 -8.51 -29.33
C ALA A 554 25.29 -9.01 -30.60
N GLN A 555 24.56 -9.51 -31.61
CA GLN A 555 25.13 -9.88 -32.90
C GLN A 555 25.50 -8.66 -33.75
N ASN A 556 24.65 -7.62 -33.77
CA ASN A 556 24.92 -6.39 -34.50
C ASN A 556 26.15 -5.64 -33.94
N GLU A 557 26.25 -5.52 -32.61
CA GLU A 557 27.43 -4.93 -31.95
C GLU A 557 28.71 -5.73 -32.24
N ARG A 558 28.65 -7.07 -32.25
CA ARG A 558 29.79 -7.92 -32.64
C ARG A 558 30.20 -7.70 -34.10
N GLN A 559 29.26 -7.51 -35.02
CA GLN A 559 29.57 -7.18 -36.42
C GLN A 559 30.18 -5.78 -36.57
N LEU A 560 29.69 -4.79 -35.82
CA LEU A 560 30.24 -3.43 -35.78
C LEU A 560 31.66 -3.41 -35.20
N ALA A 561 31.93 -4.17 -34.13
CA ALA A 561 33.25 -4.30 -33.53
C ALA A 561 34.29 -4.93 -34.49
N LEU A 562 33.87 -5.92 -35.29
CA LEU A 562 34.71 -6.50 -36.34
C LEU A 562 35.06 -5.47 -37.42
N HIS A 563 34.06 -4.77 -37.98
CA HIS A 563 34.31 -3.75 -39.02
C HIS A 563 35.09 -2.52 -38.54
N SER A 564 35.09 -2.24 -37.22
CA SER A 564 35.91 -1.16 -36.65
C SER A 564 37.42 -1.50 -36.64
N SER A 565 37.78 -2.79 -36.63
CA SER A 565 39.19 -3.23 -36.51
C SER A 565 40.00 -3.13 -37.81
N ASP A 566 39.36 -3.18 -38.98
CA ASP A 566 40.06 -3.21 -40.28
C ASP A 566 40.82 -1.91 -40.63
N ASN A 567 40.53 -0.80 -39.93
CA ASN A 567 41.09 0.53 -40.22
C ASN A 567 42.40 0.89 -39.47
N ASN A 568 43.02 -0.03 -38.72
CA ASN A 568 44.32 0.23 -38.08
C ASN A 568 45.34 -0.91 -38.30
N SER A 569 45.68 -1.15 -39.55
CA SER A 569 46.68 -2.15 -39.96
C SER A 569 48.13 -1.67 -39.75
N ASN A 570 48.59 -1.67 -38.49
CA ASN A 570 50.01 -1.66 -38.15
C ASN A 570 50.36 -2.89 -37.29
N GLY A 571 51.46 -3.58 -37.61
CA GLY A 571 51.65 -5.00 -37.24
C GLY A 571 52.07 -5.26 -35.79
N GLY A 572 51.63 -6.40 -35.23
CA GLY A 572 51.85 -6.74 -33.82
C GLY A 572 51.72 -8.23 -33.44
N ASN A 573 52.48 -9.10 -34.11
CA ASN A 573 52.89 -10.46 -33.67
C ASN A 573 51.89 -11.30 -32.83
N GLY A 574 51.18 -12.22 -33.47
CA GLY A 574 50.20 -13.09 -32.79
C GLY A 574 50.82 -14.07 -31.77
N ASN A 575 50.06 -14.38 -30.72
CA ASN A 575 50.40 -15.38 -29.72
C ASN A 575 49.12 -16.14 -29.31
N ASN A 576 49.16 -17.48 -29.26
CA ASN A 576 47.98 -18.29 -28.94
C ASN A 576 47.74 -18.33 -27.43
N GLY A 577 46.56 -17.90 -26.97
CA GLY A 577 46.18 -17.95 -25.55
C GLY A 577 44.68 -17.92 -25.34
N ASP A 578 44.13 -19.07 -24.93
CA ASP A 578 42.74 -19.34 -24.52
C ASP A 578 41.65 -19.07 -25.58
N LYS A 579 40.56 -19.86 -25.54
CA LYS A 579 39.44 -19.76 -26.48
C LYS A 579 38.06 -20.07 -25.90
N ASP A 580 37.96 -20.25 -24.57
CA ASP A 580 36.67 -20.46 -23.88
C ASP A 580 36.12 -19.20 -23.17
N THR A 581 36.77 -18.05 -23.30
CA THR A 581 36.16 -16.75 -22.99
C THR A 581 35.19 -16.32 -24.09
N GLN A 582 34.00 -16.92 -24.06
CA GLN A 582 32.79 -16.39 -24.70
C GLN A 582 32.52 -14.98 -24.13
N GLY A 583 33.07 -13.96 -24.79
CA GLY A 583 32.95 -12.57 -24.34
C GLY A 583 31.48 -12.16 -24.28
N ASP A 584 30.97 -11.95 -23.06
CA ASP A 584 29.70 -11.28 -22.82
C ASP A 584 29.90 -9.85 -23.33
N VAL A 585 29.30 -9.55 -24.48
CA VAL A 585 29.32 -8.20 -25.02
C VAL A 585 28.24 -7.47 -24.26
N ASP A 586 28.65 -6.51 -23.41
CA ASP A 586 27.73 -5.68 -22.64
C ASP A 586 26.95 -4.79 -23.61
N VAL A 587 25.85 -5.35 -24.12
CA VAL A 587 24.84 -4.69 -24.93
C VAL A 587 24.41 -3.41 -24.25
N ASP A 588 24.38 -2.30 -24.99
CA ASP A 588 23.91 -1.03 -24.43
C ASP A 588 22.51 -1.22 -23.81
N PRO A 589 22.37 -1.10 -22.47
CA PRO A 589 21.11 -1.38 -21.81
C PRO A 589 20.02 -0.39 -22.21
N GLN A 590 20.37 0.84 -22.63
CA GLN A 590 19.41 1.82 -23.13
C GLN A 590 18.83 1.35 -24.48
N THR A 591 19.68 1.04 -25.46
CA THR A 591 19.26 0.50 -26.76
C THR A 591 18.44 -0.79 -26.63
N LEU A 592 18.82 -1.71 -25.73
CA LEU A 592 18.03 -2.93 -25.46
C LEU A 592 16.63 -2.59 -24.92
N ILE A 593 16.54 -1.66 -23.96
CA ILE A 593 15.26 -1.24 -23.38
C ILE A 593 14.37 -0.54 -24.42
N ASP A 594 14.91 0.36 -25.23
CA ASP A 594 14.13 1.10 -26.23
C ASP A 594 13.61 0.19 -27.35
N VAL A 595 14.40 -0.78 -27.82
CA VAL A 595 13.95 -1.77 -28.81
C VAL A 595 12.96 -2.77 -28.19
N ALA A 596 13.16 -3.19 -26.93
CA ALA A 596 12.21 -4.05 -26.21
C ALA A 596 10.86 -3.36 -26.01
N LEU A 597 10.84 -2.08 -25.62
CA LEU A 597 9.62 -1.27 -25.52
C LEU A 597 8.98 -0.99 -26.88
N GLY A 598 9.75 -0.98 -27.97
CA GLY A 598 9.21 -0.88 -29.33
C GLY A 598 8.52 -2.14 -29.86
N LYS A 599 8.85 -3.33 -29.32
CA LYS A 599 8.41 -4.64 -29.85
C LYS A 599 7.50 -5.44 -28.90
N SER A 600 7.81 -5.48 -27.59
CA SER A 600 7.15 -6.35 -26.60
C SER A 600 6.01 -5.63 -25.88
N ILE A 601 4.87 -6.30 -25.76
CA ILE A 601 3.73 -5.83 -24.94
C ILE A 601 4.09 -5.97 -23.47
N LEU A 602 4.69 -7.10 -23.07
CA LEU A 602 5.09 -7.37 -21.69
C LEU A 602 6.13 -6.36 -21.16
N ALA A 603 7.06 -5.89 -22.00
CA ALA A 603 8.00 -4.84 -21.62
C ALA A 603 7.30 -3.51 -21.31
N ASN A 604 6.27 -3.15 -22.08
CA ASN A 604 5.47 -1.95 -21.84
C ASN A 604 4.59 -2.10 -20.59
N ASP A 605 3.93 -3.25 -20.43
CA ASP A 605 3.13 -3.57 -19.25
C ASP A 605 4.00 -3.49 -17.97
N LEU A 606 5.22 -4.08 -17.97
CA LEU A 606 6.15 -4.01 -16.85
C LEU A 606 6.66 -2.58 -16.58
N LYS A 607 6.90 -1.77 -17.62
CA LYS A 607 7.26 -0.34 -17.47
C LYS A 607 6.11 0.48 -16.88
N ALA A 608 4.88 0.25 -17.31
CA ALA A 608 3.69 0.93 -16.77
C ALA A 608 3.47 0.56 -15.30
N ILE A 609 3.62 -0.73 -14.96
CA ILE A 609 3.56 -1.22 -13.58
C ILE A 609 4.65 -0.59 -12.72
N TYR A 610 5.89 -0.49 -13.23
CA TYR A 610 6.99 0.15 -12.50
C TYR A 610 6.67 1.61 -12.15
N HIS A 611 6.30 2.44 -13.13
CA HIS A 611 6.06 3.87 -12.92
C HIS A 611 4.84 4.12 -12.02
N GLY A 612 3.70 3.47 -12.27
CA GLY A 612 2.50 3.68 -11.44
C GLY A 612 2.69 3.25 -9.97
N LEU A 613 3.57 2.27 -9.69
CA LEU A 613 3.93 1.88 -8.32
C LEU A 613 5.01 2.78 -7.69
N GLU A 614 5.82 3.51 -8.46
CA GLU A 614 6.80 4.48 -7.95
C GLU A 614 6.18 5.87 -7.73
N GLU A 615 5.34 6.33 -8.65
CA GLU A 615 4.78 7.69 -8.69
C GLU A 615 3.47 7.80 -7.89
N ASP A 616 2.45 7.00 -8.26
CA ASP A 616 1.11 7.03 -7.65
C ASP A 616 0.93 6.02 -6.50
N GLY A 617 1.74 4.96 -6.47
CA GLY A 617 1.58 3.82 -5.56
C GLY A 617 0.48 2.82 -5.96
N ALA A 618 -0.28 3.09 -7.02
CA ALA A 618 -1.33 2.24 -7.57
C ALA A 618 -1.33 2.30 -9.10
N VAL A 619 -1.74 1.20 -9.75
CA VAL A 619 -1.72 1.11 -11.22
C VAL A 619 -2.77 0.13 -11.75
N HIS A 620 -3.42 0.52 -12.84
CA HIS A 620 -4.37 -0.30 -13.58
C HIS A 620 -3.80 -0.62 -14.97
N VAL A 621 -3.53 -1.90 -15.26
CA VAL A 621 -2.95 -2.35 -16.53
C VAL A 621 -3.79 -3.46 -17.15
N LEU A 622 -4.08 -3.34 -18.44
CA LEU A 622 -4.80 -4.36 -19.21
C LEU A 622 -3.79 -5.34 -19.84
N LEU A 623 -3.24 -6.25 -19.03
CA LEU A 623 -2.22 -7.21 -19.44
C LEU A 623 -2.65 -7.99 -20.68
N ASN A 624 -1.75 -8.07 -21.67
CA ASN A 624 -2.01 -8.70 -22.97
C ASN A 624 -3.30 -8.17 -23.67
N ARG A 625 -3.69 -6.92 -23.36
CA ARG A 625 -4.95 -6.29 -23.78
C ARG A 625 -6.22 -7.12 -23.46
N TRP A 626 -6.17 -7.92 -22.39
CA TRP A 626 -7.30 -8.73 -21.92
C TRP A 626 -7.49 -8.76 -20.40
N VAL A 627 -6.45 -9.06 -19.63
CA VAL A 627 -6.58 -9.22 -18.17
C VAL A 627 -6.43 -7.87 -17.50
N GLN A 628 -7.54 -7.29 -17.06
CA GLN A 628 -7.53 -6.05 -16.28
C GLN A 628 -6.98 -6.35 -14.89
N LEU A 629 -5.72 -5.97 -14.66
CA LEU A 629 -5.01 -6.12 -13.40
C LEU A 629 -4.92 -4.77 -12.70
N SER A 630 -5.38 -4.72 -11.45
CA SER A 630 -5.38 -3.53 -10.60
C SER A 630 -4.48 -3.80 -9.39
N LEU A 631 -3.35 -3.11 -9.34
CA LEU A 631 -2.31 -3.27 -8.31
C LEU A 631 -2.27 -2.01 -7.45
N THR A 632 -2.04 -2.14 -6.14
CA THR A 632 -1.82 -1.02 -5.23
C THR A 632 -0.88 -1.43 -4.11
N LEU A 633 -0.08 -0.47 -3.64
CA LEU A 633 0.77 -0.60 -2.45
C LEU A 633 0.03 -0.23 -1.16
N ASP A 634 -1.16 0.38 -1.26
CA ASP A 634 -2.01 0.68 -0.10
C ASP A 634 -2.69 -0.58 0.44
N ASP A 635 -2.81 -0.61 1.77
CA ASP A 635 -3.44 -1.71 2.50
C ASP A 635 -4.93 -1.41 2.72
N ALA A 636 -5.80 -2.35 2.36
CA ALA A 636 -7.25 -2.21 2.57
C ALA A 636 -7.64 -2.02 4.05
N THR A 637 -6.74 -2.36 4.98
CA THR A 637 -6.92 -2.14 6.41
C THR A 637 -6.53 -0.72 6.86
N THR A 638 -5.56 -0.03 6.25
CA THR A 638 -5.13 1.30 6.72
C THR A 638 -6.17 2.38 6.43
N VAL A 639 -6.96 2.22 5.37
CA VAL A 639 -8.07 3.12 5.01
C VAL A 639 -9.31 2.85 5.87
N HIS A 640 -9.15 2.95 7.19
CA HIS A 640 -10.23 2.79 8.16
C HIS A 640 -11.36 3.80 7.93
N ILE A 641 -12.53 3.34 7.48
CA ILE A 641 -13.78 4.14 7.47
C ILE A 641 -14.07 4.75 8.86
N THR A 642 -13.64 4.09 9.94
CA THR A 642 -13.74 4.53 11.33
C THR A 642 -12.89 5.77 11.67
N SER A 643 -11.93 6.17 10.84
CA SER A 643 -11.17 7.42 11.01
C SER A 643 -11.88 8.65 10.43
N MET A 644 -12.75 8.45 9.42
CA MET A 644 -13.48 9.54 8.77
C MET A 644 -14.53 10.18 9.67
N ARG A 645 -14.79 11.47 9.43
CA ARG A 645 -15.69 12.33 10.21
C ARG A 645 -16.53 13.18 9.26
N PRO A 646 -17.75 13.60 9.64
CA PRO A 646 -18.60 14.41 8.76
C PRO A 646 -17.96 15.73 8.29
N TYR A 647 -17.08 16.32 9.11
CA TYR A 647 -16.35 17.56 8.82
C TYR A 647 -15.09 17.39 7.92
N HIS A 648 -14.74 16.14 7.57
CA HIS A 648 -13.73 15.90 6.55
C HIS A 648 -14.33 16.11 5.15
N THR A 649 -13.47 16.23 4.15
CA THR A 649 -13.82 16.23 2.73
C THR A 649 -12.86 15.33 1.95
N LEU A 650 -13.14 15.17 0.66
CA LEU A 650 -12.30 14.46 -0.29
C LEU A 650 -11.59 15.48 -1.19
N LEU A 651 -10.27 15.38 -1.28
CA LEU A 651 -9.43 16.04 -2.27
C LEU A 651 -9.07 15.03 -3.35
N LEU A 652 -9.41 15.28 -4.63
CA LEU A 652 -8.92 14.45 -5.73
C LEU A 652 -7.44 14.77 -5.98
N LEU A 653 -6.62 13.75 -6.27
CA LEU A 653 -5.20 13.94 -6.56
C LEU A 653 -4.94 14.20 -8.05
N HIS A 654 -5.97 14.02 -8.88
CA HIS A 654 -5.97 14.19 -10.33
C HIS A 654 -7.13 15.09 -10.77
N ASP A 655 -7.01 15.74 -11.93
CA ASP A 655 -8.07 16.60 -12.50
C ASP A 655 -9.37 15.78 -12.71
N ASN A 656 -10.53 16.37 -12.41
CA ASN A 656 -11.81 15.65 -12.29
C ASN A 656 -12.15 14.81 -13.55
N ASP A 657 -12.07 15.42 -14.73
CA ASP A 657 -12.36 14.76 -16.01
C ASP A 657 -11.47 13.52 -16.23
N LYS A 658 -10.18 13.60 -15.87
CA LYS A 658 -9.24 12.47 -15.99
C LYS A 658 -9.63 11.31 -15.07
N VAL A 659 -10.13 11.61 -13.88
CA VAL A 659 -10.63 10.57 -12.95
C VAL A 659 -11.87 9.90 -13.53
N LEU A 660 -12.80 10.67 -14.12
CA LEU A 660 -14.02 10.14 -14.74
C LEU A 660 -13.73 9.28 -15.97
N ASP A 661 -12.79 9.71 -16.83
CA ASP A 661 -12.32 8.96 -18.02
C ASP A 661 -11.55 7.67 -17.64
N ALA A 662 -10.82 7.68 -16.53
CA ALA A 662 -10.09 6.51 -16.03
C ALA A 662 -10.99 5.45 -15.35
N LEU A 663 -12.23 5.79 -15.00
CA LEU A 663 -13.16 4.82 -14.40
C LEU A 663 -13.65 3.80 -15.44
N PRO A 664 -13.63 2.48 -15.14
CA PRO A 664 -14.12 1.46 -16.05
C PRO A 664 -15.62 1.61 -16.34
N ALA A 665 -16.08 0.99 -17.43
CA ALA A 665 -17.45 1.15 -17.94
C ALA A 665 -18.53 0.66 -16.94
N ASP A 666 -18.19 -0.29 -16.07
CA ASP A 666 -19.05 -0.86 -15.02
C ASP A 666 -18.98 -0.10 -13.68
N ALA A 667 -18.14 0.93 -13.56
CA ALA A 667 -17.97 1.66 -12.30
C ALA A 667 -19.28 2.29 -11.80
N SER A 668 -19.52 2.14 -10.50
CA SER A 668 -20.78 2.52 -9.83
C SER A 668 -21.21 3.96 -10.15
N PRO A 669 -22.49 4.22 -10.49
CA PRO A 669 -22.98 5.58 -10.72
C PRO A 669 -22.92 6.45 -9.46
N GLN A 670 -22.92 5.84 -8.25
CA GLN A 670 -22.71 6.58 -7.00
C GLN A 670 -21.27 7.07 -6.84
N LEU A 671 -20.29 6.39 -7.45
CA LEU A 671 -18.89 6.80 -7.45
C LEU A 671 -18.69 7.99 -8.38
N ARG A 672 -19.25 7.92 -9.60
CA ARG A 672 -19.29 9.05 -10.54
C ARG A 672 -19.98 10.26 -9.91
N LEU A 673 -21.17 10.11 -9.34
CA LEU A 673 -21.89 11.18 -8.64
C LEU A 673 -21.07 11.86 -7.51
N LEU A 674 -20.24 11.12 -6.77
CA LEU A 674 -19.37 11.69 -5.73
C LEU A 674 -18.17 12.45 -6.32
N ILE A 675 -17.68 12.04 -7.49
CA ILE A 675 -16.61 12.72 -8.23
C ILE A 675 -17.18 13.97 -8.92
N ASP A 676 -18.35 13.89 -9.55
CA ASP A 676 -19.07 15.03 -10.13
C ASP A 676 -19.38 16.13 -9.09
N ALA A 677 -19.75 15.71 -7.87
CA ALA A 677 -20.03 16.61 -6.74
C ALA A 677 -18.80 16.98 -5.90
N HIS A 678 -17.59 16.54 -6.28
CA HIS A 678 -16.37 16.81 -5.50
C HIS A 678 -16.14 18.32 -5.32
N ASN A 679 -16.09 18.76 -4.06
CA ASN A 679 -15.70 20.12 -3.71
C ASN A 679 -15.00 20.13 -2.34
N PRO A 680 -13.69 20.42 -2.26
CA PRO A 680 -12.94 20.38 -1.01
C PRO A 680 -13.17 21.61 -0.11
N LEU A 681 -14.01 22.56 -0.53
CA LEU A 681 -14.56 23.61 0.34
C LEU A 681 -15.79 23.10 1.14
N ARG A 682 -16.43 22.02 0.69
CA ARG A 682 -17.60 21.39 1.34
C ARG A 682 -17.16 20.19 2.16
N ASP A 683 -17.81 19.94 3.28
CA ASP A 683 -17.58 18.73 4.07
C ASP A 683 -18.47 17.54 3.62
N PHE A 684 -18.23 16.35 4.16
CA PHE A 684 -19.01 15.16 3.84
C PHE A 684 -20.47 15.24 4.29
N GLN A 685 -20.82 16.14 5.21
CA GLN A 685 -22.22 16.37 5.62
C GLN A 685 -22.95 17.25 4.60
N GLU A 686 -22.29 18.27 4.04
CA GLU A 686 -22.79 19.05 2.89
C GLU A 686 -22.89 18.19 1.62
N LEU A 687 -21.85 17.39 1.32
CA LEU A 687 -21.85 16.48 0.18
C LEU A 687 -22.93 15.38 0.28
N MET A 688 -23.29 14.93 1.49
CA MET A 688 -24.46 14.06 1.71
C MET A 688 -25.78 14.75 1.31
N LEU A 689 -25.93 16.04 1.60
CA LEU A 689 -27.15 16.79 1.27
C LEU A 689 -27.27 17.06 -0.24
N GLU A 690 -26.14 17.28 -0.92
CA GLU A 690 -26.09 17.53 -2.37
C GLU A 690 -26.25 16.25 -3.20
N THR A 691 -25.54 15.17 -2.84
CA THR A 691 -25.61 13.89 -3.58
C THR A 691 -26.78 13.00 -3.16
N GLY A 692 -27.41 13.27 -2.01
CA GLY A 692 -28.39 12.39 -1.38
C GLY A 692 -27.82 11.06 -0.85
N LEU A 693 -26.49 10.85 -0.92
CA LEU A 693 -25.84 9.62 -0.49
C LEU A 693 -25.63 9.63 1.04
N PRO A 694 -26.12 8.63 1.79
CA PRO A 694 -25.91 8.58 3.24
C PRO A 694 -24.43 8.58 3.60
N LEU A 695 -24.03 9.34 4.64
CA LEU A 695 -22.64 9.47 5.11
C LEU A 695 -21.85 8.15 5.16
N LYS A 696 -22.46 7.05 5.62
CA LYS A 696 -21.80 5.72 5.66
C LYS A 696 -21.43 5.18 4.28
N GLN A 697 -22.26 5.44 3.25
CA GLN A 697 -21.96 5.06 1.87
C GLN A 697 -20.95 6.03 1.25
N LEU A 698 -21.08 7.33 1.53
CA LEU A 698 -20.15 8.37 1.09
C LEU A 698 -18.72 8.07 1.63
N PHE A 699 -18.57 7.74 2.91
CA PHE A 699 -17.29 7.29 3.49
C PHE A 699 -16.77 5.98 2.85
N ARG A 700 -17.62 5.06 2.38
CA ARG A 700 -17.15 3.85 1.67
C ARG A 700 -16.59 4.18 0.29
N LEU A 701 -17.22 5.12 -0.43
CA LEU A 701 -16.76 5.58 -1.73
C LEU A 701 -15.47 6.42 -1.60
N ALA A 702 -15.39 7.28 -0.58
CA ALA A 702 -14.17 8.00 -0.22
C ALA A 702 -13.02 7.04 0.15
N ALA A 703 -13.27 6.02 0.99
CA ALA A 703 -12.27 5.00 1.31
C ALA A 703 -11.77 4.26 0.05
N HIS A 704 -12.68 3.93 -0.87
CA HIS A 704 -12.32 3.28 -2.12
C HIS A 704 -11.41 4.17 -3.00
N LEU A 705 -11.70 5.47 -3.10
CA LEU A 705 -10.87 6.42 -3.86
C LEU A 705 -9.51 6.68 -3.21
N VAL A 706 -9.42 6.61 -1.87
CA VAL A 706 -8.13 6.67 -1.16
C VAL A 706 -7.29 5.41 -1.39
N TYR A 707 -7.90 4.22 -1.29
CA TYR A 707 -7.22 2.93 -1.46
C TYR A 707 -6.59 2.70 -2.86
N TRP A 708 -7.09 3.41 -3.88
CA TRP A 708 -6.55 3.38 -5.24
C TRP A 708 -5.65 4.58 -5.58
N GLY A 709 -5.22 5.38 -4.59
CA GLY A 709 -4.36 6.56 -4.84
C GLY A 709 -5.04 7.70 -5.64
N VAL A 710 -6.36 7.63 -5.87
CA VAL A 710 -7.10 8.62 -6.67
C VAL A 710 -7.41 9.89 -5.88
N ALA A 711 -7.57 9.76 -4.56
CA ALA A 711 -8.00 10.85 -3.69
C ALA A 711 -7.41 10.77 -2.28
N LYS A 712 -7.54 11.86 -1.53
CA LYS A 712 -7.08 11.99 -0.15
C LYS A 712 -8.16 12.61 0.72
N VAL A 713 -8.41 12.04 1.90
CA VAL A 713 -9.28 12.65 2.90
C VAL A 713 -8.52 13.74 3.64
N ILE A 714 -9.10 14.93 3.72
CA ILE A 714 -8.57 16.10 4.43
C ILE A 714 -9.66 16.77 5.27
N GLU A 715 -9.30 17.70 6.15
CA GLU A 715 -10.27 18.63 6.74
C GLU A 715 -10.80 19.59 5.66
N ALA A 716 -12.09 19.94 5.68
CA ALA A 716 -12.67 20.87 4.73
C ALA A 716 -11.92 22.22 4.73
N ILE A 717 -11.69 22.80 3.54
CA ILE A 717 -10.83 23.98 3.38
C ILE A 717 -11.59 25.25 3.80
N THR A 718 -11.49 25.61 5.08
CA THR A 718 -12.10 26.83 5.63
C THR A 718 -11.09 27.97 5.76
N MET A 719 -11.59 29.21 5.83
CA MET A 719 -10.74 30.39 6.04
C MET A 719 -10.13 30.47 7.45
N TYR A 720 -10.47 29.55 8.37
CA TYR A 720 -9.87 29.42 9.70
C TYR A 720 -8.70 28.45 9.74
N ASN A 721 -8.52 27.63 8.70
CA ASN A 721 -7.46 26.62 8.63
C ASN A 721 -6.07 27.28 8.69
N VAL A 722 -5.13 26.61 9.34
CA VAL A 722 -3.73 27.02 9.48
C VAL A 722 -2.87 25.93 8.86
N TYR A 723 -2.41 26.17 7.63
CA TYR A 723 -1.52 25.25 6.93
C TYR A 723 -0.06 25.54 7.29
N GLN A 724 0.76 24.49 7.33
CA GLN A 724 2.20 24.58 7.54
C GLN A 724 2.90 23.76 6.45
N VAL A 725 3.98 24.30 5.89
CA VAL A 725 4.83 23.59 4.92
C VAL A 725 5.42 22.33 5.56
N SER A 726 5.26 21.18 4.90
CA SER A 726 5.88 19.92 5.34
C SER A 726 7.41 20.03 5.36
N PRO A 727 8.12 19.48 6.36
CA PRO A 727 9.59 19.46 6.38
C PRO A 727 10.25 18.83 5.14
N ALA A 728 9.55 17.94 4.41
CA ALA A 728 10.05 17.40 3.14
C ALA A 728 9.99 18.44 1.99
N ALA A 729 8.99 19.33 2.01
CA ALA A 729 8.75 20.31 0.95
C ALA A 729 9.76 21.47 0.95
N THR A 730 10.64 21.58 1.96
CA THR A 730 11.84 22.42 1.90
C THR A 730 12.76 22.04 0.73
N ASN A 731 12.63 20.82 0.20
CA ASN A 731 13.24 20.31 -1.04
C ASN A 731 12.92 21.10 -2.33
N VAL A 732 11.84 21.89 -2.35
CA VAL A 732 11.29 22.47 -3.58
C VAL A 732 12.06 23.72 -4.04
N HIS A 733 12.91 23.53 -5.06
CA HIS A 733 13.60 24.60 -5.79
C HIS A 733 12.73 25.10 -6.96
N SER A 734 12.91 26.35 -7.44
CA SER A 734 12.23 26.91 -8.64
C SER A 734 12.55 26.20 -9.98
N GLN A 735 13.27 25.08 -9.95
CA GLN A 735 13.57 24.21 -11.10
C GLN A 735 13.13 22.75 -10.91
N SER A 736 12.45 22.39 -9.80
CA SER A 736 11.88 21.04 -9.67
C SER A 736 10.76 20.82 -10.70
N ALA A 737 10.51 19.57 -11.09
CA ALA A 737 9.42 19.24 -12.02
C ALA A 737 8.08 19.85 -11.56
N THR A 738 7.72 19.66 -10.28
CA THR A 738 6.52 20.23 -9.66
C THR A 738 6.50 21.76 -9.72
N ALA A 739 7.62 22.46 -9.53
CA ALA A 739 7.68 23.92 -9.64
C ALA A 739 7.54 24.40 -11.10
N LEU A 740 8.07 23.64 -12.06
CA LEU A 740 7.92 23.92 -13.49
C LEU A 740 6.48 23.68 -13.99
N GLU A 741 5.82 22.64 -13.50
CA GLU A 741 4.41 22.36 -13.80
C GLU A 741 3.47 23.33 -13.10
N PHE A 742 3.73 23.66 -11.84
CA PHE A 742 3.03 24.72 -11.14
C PHE A 742 3.10 26.04 -11.91
N ARG A 743 4.28 26.43 -12.43
CA ARG A 743 4.45 27.63 -13.26
C ARG A 743 3.81 27.52 -14.66
N ARG A 744 3.49 26.31 -15.14
CA ARG A 744 2.67 26.10 -16.36
C ARG A 744 1.18 26.26 -16.06
N LYS A 745 0.67 25.77 -14.93
CA LYS A 745 -0.74 25.91 -14.51
C LYS A 745 -1.05 27.33 -13.99
N PHE A 746 -0.14 27.92 -13.22
CA PHE A 746 -0.28 29.20 -12.53
C PHE A 746 0.86 30.16 -12.90
N THR A 747 0.59 31.08 -13.83
CA THR A 747 1.62 31.96 -14.41
C THR A 747 1.93 33.22 -13.59
N PHE A 748 1.22 33.46 -12.48
CA PHE A 748 1.22 34.75 -11.77
C PHE A 748 1.98 34.77 -10.43
N MET A 749 2.41 33.62 -9.91
CA MET A 749 3.16 33.44 -8.66
C MET A 749 4.06 32.20 -8.79
N GLU A 750 5.23 32.17 -8.12
CA GLU A 750 6.03 30.93 -8.02
C GLU A 750 5.63 30.06 -6.82
N LEU A 751 5.78 28.74 -6.94
CA LEU A 751 5.49 27.77 -5.87
C LEU A 751 6.28 28.05 -4.58
N SER A 752 7.49 28.61 -4.70
CA SER A 752 8.34 29.07 -3.59
C SER A 752 7.71 30.23 -2.82
N GLU A 753 7.05 31.18 -3.50
CA GLU A 753 6.32 32.29 -2.88
C GLU A 753 5.08 31.79 -2.15
N VAL A 754 4.34 30.86 -2.77
CA VAL A 754 3.15 30.20 -2.18
C VAL A 754 3.51 29.52 -0.87
N LEU A 755 4.54 28.66 -0.88
CA LEU A 755 5.01 27.95 0.30
C LEU A 755 5.52 28.93 1.38
N ALA A 756 6.11 30.05 1.01
CA ALA A 756 6.52 31.09 1.95
C ALA A 756 5.34 31.73 2.72
N THR A 757 4.13 31.80 2.13
CA THR A 757 2.93 32.31 2.84
C THR A 757 2.54 31.42 4.04
N PHE A 758 2.80 30.12 3.95
CA PHE A 758 2.50 29.11 4.99
C PHE A 758 3.67 28.91 5.97
N ASN A 759 4.72 29.73 5.89
CA ASN A 759 5.88 29.67 6.78
C ASN A 759 5.67 30.44 8.10
N GLY A 760 4.43 30.43 8.61
CA GLY A 760 4.01 31.12 9.83
C GLY A 760 2.63 30.64 10.30
N LYS A 761 2.35 30.73 11.60
CA LYS A 761 1.11 30.20 12.24
C LYS A 761 -0.11 31.12 12.01
N SER A 762 -0.32 31.54 10.77
CA SER A 762 -1.39 32.44 10.35
C SER A 762 -2.59 31.67 9.80
N ARG A 763 -3.80 32.16 10.05
CA ARG A 763 -5.02 31.63 9.42
C ARG A 763 -5.07 32.03 7.94
N LEU A 764 -5.61 31.15 7.10
CA LEU A 764 -5.80 31.41 5.66
C LEU A 764 -6.52 32.74 5.38
N SER A 765 -7.53 33.09 6.20
CA SER A 765 -8.23 34.39 6.18
C SER A 765 -7.29 35.61 6.25
N ALA A 766 -6.23 35.56 7.06
CA ALA A 766 -5.32 36.69 7.26
C ALA A 766 -4.41 36.97 6.05
N PHE A 767 -4.16 35.96 5.21
CA PHE A 767 -3.53 36.15 3.91
C PHE A 767 -4.55 36.62 2.87
N MET A 768 -5.70 35.95 2.79
CA MET A 768 -6.70 36.26 1.77
C MET A 768 -7.32 37.67 1.91
N THR A 769 -7.37 38.28 3.10
CA THR A 769 -7.78 39.70 3.23
C THR A 769 -6.91 40.68 2.42
N THR A 770 -5.66 40.32 2.12
CA THR A 770 -4.74 41.14 1.30
C THR A 770 -4.96 40.99 -0.22
N LEU A 771 -5.78 40.02 -0.64
CA LEU A 771 -5.98 39.69 -2.05
C LEU A 771 -7.28 40.27 -2.65
N ASN A 772 -7.19 40.70 -3.91
CA ASN A 772 -8.33 41.09 -4.74
C ASN A 772 -9.29 39.91 -4.97
N PRO A 773 -10.59 40.14 -5.25
CA PRO A 773 -11.59 39.06 -5.42
C PRO A 773 -11.23 37.98 -6.44
N GLN A 774 -10.67 38.35 -7.60
CA GLN A 774 -10.19 37.38 -8.60
C GLN A 774 -9.03 36.55 -8.05
N ARG A 775 -8.02 37.20 -7.47
CA ARG A 775 -6.86 36.54 -6.84
C ARG A 775 -7.24 35.61 -5.69
N LYS A 776 -8.34 35.87 -4.96
CA LYS A 776 -8.86 34.94 -3.96
C LYS A 776 -9.34 33.63 -4.58
N LEU A 777 -10.05 33.69 -5.71
CA LEU A 777 -10.52 32.50 -6.42
C LEU A 777 -9.35 31.71 -7.02
N GLU A 778 -8.40 32.41 -7.64
CA GLU A 778 -7.17 31.83 -8.18
C GLU A 778 -6.31 31.17 -7.07
N TYR A 779 -6.23 31.79 -5.89
CA TYR A 779 -5.51 31.25 -4.73
C TYR A 779 -6.21 30.06 -4.07
N VAL A 780 -7.54 30.02 -4.09
CA VAL A 780 -8.30 28.83 -3.65
C VAL A 780 -8.13 27.69 -4.66
N HIS A 781 -8.14 27.97 -5.96
CA HIS A 781 -7.86 26.96 -6.98
C HIS A 781 -6.43 26.40 -6.85
N MET A 782 -5.46 27.25 -6.54
CA MET A 782 -4.06 26.88 -6.24
C MET A 782 -3.90 26.04 -4.97
N LEU A 783 -4.81 26.16 -4.00
CA LEU A 783 -4.86 25.34 -2.79
C LEU A 783 -5.55 23.97 -2.99
N VAL A 784 -6.18 23.76 -4.14
CA VAL A 784 -7.06 22.63 -4.46
C VAL A 784 -6.53 21.80 -5.63
N SER A 785 -5.85 22.43 -6.59
CA SER A 785 -5.19 21.75 -7.70
C SER A 785 -3.83 21.22 -7.26
N ASN A 786 -3.60 19.91 -7.44
CA ASN A 786 -2.27 19.40 -7.75
C ASN A 786 -1.76 19.96 -9.10
#